data_AF-A0A2E6EKT2-F1
#
_entry.id   AF-A0A2E6EKT2-F1
#
_cell.length_a   1.000
_cell.length_b   1.000
_cell.length_c   1.000
_cell.angle_alpha   90.00
_cell.angle_beta   90.00
_cell.angle_gamma   90.00
#
_symmetry.space_group_name_H-M   'P 1'
#
loop_
_entity.id
_entity.type
_entity.pdbx_description
1 polymer ?
#
loop_
_entity_poly.entity_id
_entity_poly.type
_entity_poly.pdbx_seq_one_letter_code
_entity_poly.pdbx_strand_id
1 'polypeptide(L)'
;MAAQRSLWLYPGAVALGVLALVSSRISRSQVQAYGVDGAEYIEHLSRLEVLAAWRTLGDGSGWLAFLREVDKAFPPLLHMLHLPIGAVLGHRAEDVLLAQPLWLAVLALAVALLTAALAASPRAVSAAACGVLLVPALQGFATRYYYDLPMTALLWLGLAVLMLGDRWSLWLRAAAGGLLLLLAALVKWQALPLVGISLAAVWWARGSVLSGPLRDARPAYLLPLVAGLICGLGTVLYLLAAGPYNSLLSMLRDVGAAPQADVPGSLEPSLSFGLVALDAKRLLFYPLRLISSVLSPLLALLALPLLWAWLRRGRGRVLLITMLVGQALFVLLWVPPLDDRFLVPVVPGLVIAAAIGWDHLVRPARLAFGAVVLLAGAAVALDFHTEFELPGSGSPIQLLADGDRPGVTLYGLGVAGSVEQRGWARLDREKRSRRPAREQLWASLKSCQAETIRVASEDRMIGDAGDLTWFHYRAAYAQLEEAPPALRITQDAQPAVYGPPICRASVPGQPELAVTGAMHGHEVRMPPCTGAGWKLEGRLPIPGRARDVAILSPGTERVCEALGQGGGALIGAAERTAPLQEDGCERRAGGLHLVEGAVPVQGWPCQPVAGHEGEQHPSLCNADYLEFSDRAGSLAVPVENCGALHAQLAQMWRDGWDQPRPPIPELSAEQLTDDLLAVLNLGVLIGGDERHDSLSERPLEVSVLGERDAGGYRELELVLRDPLVGSVHGLLLLPPGEGPFPAVLALPGHGESAAEHRDQRFGWLFPEEGIAALILDTRAYDTGIAEHEASLALLCGGFSLMSVRVYEALLALKFLRGRAEVCNDRIGLIGHSGGSVTGNLLIRLDPELAAFVSDLTAIYFNVGEPLEGQKWGQIADETHPGLARLSANINDHSTASIPVLEAPYGYAEGPAPLFEFFARHLIAEAVD
;
A
#
# COMPACT_ATOMS: atom_id res chain seq x y z
N MET A 1 -10.13 49.68 -16.88
CA MET A 1 -10.49 48.41 -17.56
C MET A 1 -9.30 47.67 -18.17
N ALA A 2 -8.41 48.30 -18.95
CA ALA A 2 -7.25 47.60 -19.56
C ALA A 2 -6.28 46.96 -18.53
N ALA A 3 -5.95 47.67 -17.43
CA ALA A 3 -5.09 47.13 -16.36
C ALA A 3 -5.75 46.04 -15.49
N GLN A 4 -7.08 45.93 -15.49
CA GLN A 4 -7.81 44.84 -14.82
C GLN A 4 -7.89 43.58 -15.71
N ARG A 5 -7.93 43.75 -17.04
CA ARG A 5 -7.89 42.62 -17.99
C ARG A 5 -6.54 41.91 -17.96
N SER A 6 -5.42 42.63 -17.82
CA SER A 6 -4.09 42.03 -17.69
C SER A 6 -3.87 41.22 -16.42
N LEU A 7 -4.71 41.43 -15.39
CA LEU A 7 -4.56 40.79 -14.08
C LEU A 7 -4.88 39.30 -14.10
N TRP A 8 -5.82 38.90 -14.94
CA TRP A 8 -6.35 37.55 -15.02
C TRP A 8 -5.78 36.74 -16.19
N LEU A 9 -4.99 37.36 -17.08
CA LEU A 9 -4.38 36.65 -18.22
C LEU A 9 -3.47 35.51 -17.77
N TYR A 10 -2.54 35.77 -16.85
CA TYR A 10 -1.58 34.75 -16.38
C TYR A 10 -2.25 33.66 -15.53
N PRO A 11 -3.06 33.98 -14.49
CA PRO A 11 -3.80 32.94 -13.77
C PRO A 11 -4.74 32.15 -14.66
N GLY A 12 -5.36 32.80 -15.66
CA GLY A 12 -6.21 32.13 -16.64
C GLY A 12 -5.44 31.12 -17.49
N ALA A 13 -4.24 31.48 -17.97
CA ALA A 13 -3.40 30.55 -18.73
C ALA A 13 -2.92 29.37 -17.87
N VAL A 14 -2.46 29.62 -16.64
CA VAL A 14 -2.06 28.55 -15.69
C VAL A 14 -3.25 27.65 -15.36
N ALA A 15 -4.41 28.23 -15.08
CA ALA A 15 -5.64 27.48 -14.82
C ALA A 15 -6.01 26.59 -16.00
N LEU A 16 -6.03 27.14 -17.23
CA LEU A 16 -6.32 26.35 -18.43
C LEU A 16 -5.34 25.18 -18.60
N GLY A 17 -4.04 25.41 -18.42
CA GLY A 17 -3.03 24.36 -18.53
C GLY A 17 -3.19 23.25 -17.47
N VAL A 18 -3.33 23.62 -16.20
CA VAL A 18 -3.48 22.66 -15.09
C VAL A 18 -4.81 21.92 -15.18
N LEU A 19 -5.92 22.62 -15.43
CA LEU A 19 -7.24 21.99 -15.54
C LEU A 19 -7.27 21.04 -16.76
N ALA A 20 -6.67 21.41 -17.89
CA ALA A 20 -6.55 20.52 -19.03
C ALA A 20 -5.70 19.26 -18.71
N LEU A 21 -4.60 19.41 -17.97
CA LEU A 21 -3.76 18.29 -17.54
C LEU A 21 -4.52 17.34 -16.60
N VAL A 22 -5.18 17.87 -15.57
CA VAL A 22 -5.98 17.10 -14.61
C VAL A 22 -7.14 16.41 -15.32
N SER A 23 -7.91 17.13 -16.14
CA SER A 23 -9.03 16.54 -16.90
C SER A 23 -8.55 15.49 -17.91
N SER A 24 -7.40 15.71 -18.57
CA SER A 24 -6.79 14.70 -19.44
C SER A 24 -6.45 13.44 -18.65
N ARG A 25 -5.88 13.57 -17.44
CA ARG A 25 -5.60 12.42 -16.58
C ARG A 25 -6.88 11.66 -16.21
N ILE A 26 -7.93 12.36 -15.76
CA ILE A 26 -9.23 11.75 -15.44
C ILE A 26 -9.77 10.96 -16.65
N SER A 27 -9.65 11.51 -17.85
CA SER A 27 -10.14 10.85 -19.07
C SER A 27 -9.35 9.59 -19.45
N ARG A 28 -8.06 9.49 -19.09
CA ARG A 28 -7.20 8.34 -19.43
C ARG A 28 -7.21 7.27 -18.34
N SER A 29 -7.01 7.68 -17.09
CA SER A 29 -6.84 6.78 -15.93
C SER A 29 -8.16 6.32 -15.32
N GLN A 30 -9.28 6.97 -15.68
CA GLN A 30 -10.62 6.76 -15.10
C GLN A 30 -10.64 7.03 -13.58
N VAL A 31 -11.35 6.20 -12.80
CA VAL A 31 -11.43 6.30 -11.34
C VAL A 31 -10.13 5.79 -10.74
N GLN A 32 -9.43 6.64 -10.00
CA GLN A 32 -8.18 6.29 -9.34
C GLN A 32 -8.42 5.27 -8.20
N ALA A 33 -7.87 4.06 -8.36
CA ALA A 33 -8.04 2.98 -7.40
C ALA A 33 -7.24 3.21 -6.12
N TYR A 34 -7.83 2.88 -4.96
CA TYR A 34 -7.17 2.89 -3.65
C TYR A 34 -7.82 1.90 -2.69
N GLY A 35 -7.12 1.56 -1.61
CA GLY A 35 -7.62 0.57 -0.66
C GLY A 35 -7.78 -0.83 -1.27
N VAL A 36 -8.80 -1.55 -0.79
CA VAL A 36 -9.22 -2.90 -1.20
C VAL A 36 -10.71 -2.91 -1.50
N ASP A 37 -11.25 -4.01 -2.04
CA ASP A 37 -12.70 -4.23 -2.23
C ASP A 37 -13.42 -3.18 -3.11
N GLY A 38 -12.68 -2.47 -3.97
CA GLY A 38 -13.25 -1.38 -4.79
C GLY A 38 -13.60 -0.12 -3.98
N ALA A 39 -12.86 0.16 -2.91
CA ALA A 39 -13.06 1.32 -2.04
C ALA A 39 -13.11 2.67 -2.77
N GLU A 40 -12.54 2.78 -3.97
CA GLU A 40 -12.65 3.97 -4.82
C GLU A 40 -14.09 4.31 -5.28
N TYR A 41 -15.05 3.41 -5.04
CA TYR A 41 -16.46 3.59 -5.38
C TYR A 41 -17.36 3.94 -4.18
N ILE A 42 -16.84 4.02 -2.95
CA ILE A 42 -17.63 4.28 -1.73
C ILE A 42 -18.40 5.60 -1.85
N GLU A 43 -17.71 6.69 -2.18
CA GLU A 43 -18.30 8.03 -2.26
C GLU A 43 -19.23 8.18 -3.47
N HIS A 44 -18.97 7.40 -4.52
CA HIS A 44 -19.84 7.32 -5.69
C HIS A 44 -21.14 6.56 -5.38
N LEU A 45 -21.08 5.48 -4.61
CA LEU A 45 -22.25 4.78 -4.10
C LEU A 45 -23.09 5.71 -3.23
N SER A 46 -22.50 6.38 -2.23
CA SER A 46 -23.21 7.34 -1.38
C SER A 46 -23.89 8.43 -2.20
N ARG A 47 -23.27 8.90 -3.29
CA ARG A 47 -23.90 9.86 -4.21
C ARG A 47 -25.16 9.31 -4.86
N LEU A 48 -25.12 8.06 -5.34
CA LEU A 48 -26.26 7.43 -6.00
C LEU A 48 -27.40 7.15 -5.01
N GLU A 49 -27.09 6.83 -3.77
CA GLU A 49 -28.10 6.70 -2.71
C GLU A 49 -28.79 8.04 -2.43
N VAL A 50 -28.04 9.15 -2.42
CA VAL A 50 -28.61 10.50 -2.31
C VAL A 50 -29.48 10.83 -3.53
N LEU A 51 -29.08 10.42 -4.74
CA LEU A 51 -29.89 10.57 -5.95
C LEU A 51 -31.21 9.75 -5.86
N ALA A 52 -31.14 8.53 -5.34
CA ALA A 52 -32.31 7.67 -5.13
C ALA A 52 -33.30 8.34 -4.16
N ALA A 53 -32.82 8.78 -3.00
CA ALA A 53 -33.62 9.51 -2.01
C ALA A 53 -34.19 10.83 -2.57
N TRP A 54 -33.43 11.52 -3.43
CA TRP A 54 -33.90 12.75 -4.08
C TRP A 54 -35.07 12.50 -5.04
N ARG A 55 -35.06 11.38 -5.76
CA ARG A 55 -36.15 11.02 -6.69
C ARG A 55 -37.42 10.62 -5.96
N THR A 56 -37.31 9.99 -4.80
CA THR A 56 -38.47 9.58 -3.96
C THR A 56 -39.00 10.71 -3.07
N LEU A 57 -38.27 11.81 -2.89
CA LEU A 57 -38.74 12.99 -2.16
C LEU A 57 -40.05 13.56 -2.72
N GLY A 58 -40.30 13.39 -4.02
CA GLY A 58 -41.54 13.79 -4.70
C GLY A 58 -42.79 13.01 -4.26
N ASP A 59 -42.62 11.86 -3.59
CA ASP A 59 -43.72 10.94 -3.23
C ASP A 59 -44.33 11.24 -1.85
N GLY A 60 -43.99 12.38 -1.24
CA GLY A 60 -44.62 12.86 0.00
C GLY A 60 -43.91 12.48 1.31
N SER A 61 -42.71 11.89 1.24
CA SER A 61 -41.87 11.52 2.41
C SER A 61 -41.42 12.73 3.25
N GLY A 62 -41.41 13.93 2.67
CA GLY A 62 -41.09 15.20 3.35
C GLY A 62 -39.59 15.39 3.60
N TRP A 63 -39.17 16.66 3.67
CA TRP A 63 -37.74 17.04 3.78
C TRP A 63 -37.01 16.46 5.00
N LEU A 64 -37.72 16.27 6.12
CA LEU A 64 -37.12 15.72 7.33
C LEU A 64 -36.74 14.24 7.16
N ALA A 65 -37.59 13.45 6.51
CA ALA A 65 -37.29 12.04 6.24
C ALA A 65 -36.12 11.92 5.26
N PHE A 66 -36.12 12.74 4.21
CA PHE A 66 -35.00 12.82 3.27
C PHE A 66 -33.68 13.13 3.96
N LEU A 67 -33.62 14.16 4.81
CA LEU A 67 -32.39 14.51 5.54
C LEU A 67 -31.87 13.38 6.43
N ARG A 68 -32.77 12.60 7.06
CA ARG A 68 -32.39 11.41 7.83
C ARG A 68 -31.86 10.28 6.96
N GLU A 69 -32.43 10.10 5.78
CA GLU A 69 -32.03 9.04 4.84
C GLU A 69 -30.67 9.31 4.21
N VAL A 70 -30.37 10.58 3.90
CA VAL A 70 -29.11 10.96 3.24
C VAL A 70 -27.94 11.16 4.20
N ASP A 71 -28.18 11.36 5.50
CA ASP A 71 -27.14 11.55 6.52
C ASP A 71 -26.56 10.23 7.05
N LYS A 72 -25.87 9.49 6.18
CA LYS A 72 -25.35 8.14 6.48
C LYS A 72 -23.97 8.17 7.18
N ALA A 73 -22.97 7.50 6.60
CA ALA A 73 -21.60 7.52 7.13
C ALA A 73 -20.93 8.91 6.99
N PHE A 74 -21.38 9.71 6.02
CA PHE A 74 -20.84 11.03 5.73
C PHE A 74 -21.96 12.06 5.57
N PRO A 75 -21.72 13.34 5.91
CA PRO A 75 -22.73 14.36 5.69
C PRO A 75 -22.95 14.59 4.17
N PRO A 76 -24.20 14.89 3.74
CA PRO A 76 -24.68 14.64 2.40
C PRO A 76 -24.36 15.74 1.39
N LEU A 77 -23.85 16.89 1.84
CA LEU A 77 -23.85 18.11 1.01
C LEU A 77 -23.03 17.94 -0.26
N LEU A 78 -21.88 17.26 -0.20
CA LEU A 78 -21.07 17.01 -1.39
C LEU A 78 -21.87 16.29 -2.48
N HIS A 79 -22.62 15.26 -2.09
CA HIS A 79 -23.43 14.48 -2.99
C HIS A 79 -24.61 15.29 -3.54
N MET A 80 -25.26 16.08 -2.68
CA MET A 80 -26.36 16.97 -3.07
C MET A 80 -25.91 18.02 -4.09
N LEU A 81 -24.75 18.65 -3.88
CA LEU A 81 -24.19 19.65 -4.80
C LEU A 81 -23.82 19.06 -6.17
N HIS A 82 -23.53 17.77 -6.24
CA HIS A 82 -23.21 17.09 -7.49
C HIS A 82 -24.42 16.49 -8.21
N LEU A 83 -25.63 16.47 -7.63
CA LEU A 83 -26.83 15.99 -8.34
C LEU A 83 -27.11 16.77 -9.63
N PRO A 84 -27.12 18.13 -9.64
CA PRO A 84 -27.36 18.89 -10.87
C PRO A 84 -26.25 18.70 -11.90
N ILE A 85 -25.01 18.48 -11.44
CA ILE A 85 -23.87 18.25 -12.33
C ILE A 85 -24.00 16.87 -12.98
N GLY A 86 -24.37 15.85 -12.22
CA GLY A 86 -24.66 14.51 -12.74
C GLY A 86 -25.83 14.50 -13.71
N ALA A 87 -26.85 15.34 -13.52
CA ALA A 87 -27.94 15.48 -14.47
C ALA A 87 -27.50 16.05 -15.84
N VAL A 88 -26.36 16.76 -15.90
CA VAL A 88 -25.80 17.33 -17.15
C VAL A 88 -24.73 16.42 -17.76
N LEU A 89 -23.82 15.89 -16.94
CA LEU A 89 -22.67 15.10 -17.42
C LEU A 89 -22.94 13.59 -17.49
N GLY A 90 -23.91 13.10 -16.72
CA GLY A 90 -24.12 11.68 -16.45
C GLY A 90 -23.83 11.33 -14.99
N HIS A 91 -24.47 10.27 -14.50
CA HIS A 91 -24.33 9.80 -13.11
C HIS A 91 -23.31 8.66 -12.94
N ARG A 92 -22.50 8.33 -13.95
CA ARG A 92 -21.38 7.40 -13.76
C ARG A 92 -20.30 8.02 -12.89
N ALA A 93 -19.41 7.21 -12.34
CA ALA A 93 -18.29 7.68 -11.55
C ALA A 93 -17.40 8.61 -12.38
N GLU A 94 -17.09 8.21 -13.62
CA GLU A 94 -16.17 8.93 -14.51
C GLU A 94 -16.73 10.27 -14.97
N ASP A 95 -18.02 10.32 -15.29
CA ASP A 95 -18.67 11.54 -15.82
C ASP A 95 -18.61 12.67 -14.79
N VAL A 96 -18.92 12.36 -13.53
CA VAL A 96 -18.96 13.35 -12.44
C VAL A 96 -17.56 13.67 -11.91
N LEU A 97 -16.56 12.81 -12.11
CA LEU A 97 -15.17 13.15 -11.75
C LEU A 97 -14.69 14.42 -12.48
N LEU A 98 -15.22 14.71 -13.68
CA LEU A 98 -14.93 15.95 -14.41
C LEU A 98 -15.43 17.21 -13.68
N ALA A 99 -16.25 17.08 -12.64
CA ALA A 99 -16.65 18.19 -11.77
C ALA A 99 -15.54 18.58 -10.77
N GLN A 100 -14.61 17.69 -10.45
CA GLN A 100 -13.62 17.90 -9.39
C GLN A 100 -12.61 19.04 -9.68
N PRO A 101 -12.16 19.25 -10.93
CA PRO A 101 -11.37 20.43 -11.30
C PRO A 101 -12.07 21.77 -10.97
N LEU A 102 -13.41 21.81 -10.87
CA LEU A 102 -14.14 23.01 -10.45
C LEU A 102 -13.81 23.39 -9.01
N TRP A 103 -13.68 22.42 -8.10
CA TRP A 103 -13.34 22.69 -6.70
C TRP A 103 -11.94 23.25 -6.54
N LEU A 104 -11.00 22.82 -7.38
CA LEU A 104 -9.67 23.41 -7.46
C LEU A 104 -9.73 24.89 -7.89
N ALA A 105 -10.57 25.20 -8.89
CA ALA A 105 -10.79 26.58 -9.34
C ALA A 105 -11.49 27.44 -8.26
N VAL A 106 -12.46 26.89 -7.53
CA VAL A 106 -13.12 27.57 -6.40
C VAL A 106 -12.13 27.86 -5.28
N LEU A 107 -11.24 26.92 -4.94
CA LEU A 107 -10.18 27.15 -3.95
C LEU A 107 -9.20 28.24 -4.40
N ALA A 108 -8.77 28.22 -5.67
CA ALA A 108 -7.90 29.25 -6.22
C ALA A 108 -8.56 30.64 -6.17
N LEU A 109 -9.86 30.72 -6.46
CA LEU A 109 -10.66 31.95 -6.33
C LEU A 109 -10.76 32.41 -4.86
N ALA A 110 -11.06 31.50 -3.93
CA ALA A 110 -11.15 31.81 -2.51
C ALA A 110 -9.84 32.42 -1.98
N VAL A 111 -8.72 31.80 -2.33
CA VAL A 111 -7.37 32.25 -1.99
C VAL A 111 -7.04 33.61 -2.62
N ALA A 112 -7.40 33.82 -3.87
CA ALA A 112 -7.25 35.09 -4.56
C ALA A 112 -8.05 36.21 -3.86
N LEU A 113 -9.31 35.96 -3.50
CA LEU A 113 -10.19 36.90 -2.82
C LEU A 113 -9.68 37.26 -1.42
N LEU A 114 -9.23 36.28 -0.63
CA LEU A 114 -8.66 36.54 0.68
C LEU A 114 -7.34 37.33 0.56
N THR A 115 -6.49 37.00 -0.43
CA THR A 115 -5.27 37.78 -0.70
C THR A 115 -5.59 39.23 -1.07
N ALA A 116 -6.65 39.46 -1.84
CA ALA A 116 -7.11 40.81 -2.19
C ALA A 116 -7.51 41.60 -0.95
N ALA A 117 -8.21 40.95 -0.01
CA ALA A 117 -8.60 41.54 1.27
C ALA A 117 -7.40 41.88 2.18
N LEU A 118 -6.33 41.09 2.15
CA LEU A 118 -5.16 41.28 3.02
C LEU A 118 -4.12 42.25 2.48
N ALA A 119 -3.79 42.15 1.19
CA ALA A 119 -2.67 42.86 0.59
C ALA A 119 -3.08 44.06 -0.28
N ALA A 120 -4.32 44.08 -0.79
CA ALA A 120 -4.79 45.05 -1.79
C ALA A 120 -3.85 45.17 -3.02
N SER A 121 -3.07 44.13 -3.30
CA SER A 121 -2.12 44.08 -4.41
C SER A 121 -2.63 43.14 -5.49
N PRO A 122 -2.95 43.66 -6.69
CA PRO A 122 -3.40 42.81 -7.78
C PRO A 122 -2.38 41.71 -8.11
N ARG A 123 -1.08 42.00 -8.06
CA ARG A 123 -0.03 41.03 -8.38
C ARG A 123 -0.01 39.87 -7.38
N ALA A 124 -0.15 40.17 -6.08
CA ALA A 124 -0.24 39.14 -5.04
C ALA A 124 -1.48 38.25 -5.25
N VAL A 125 -2.61 38.83 -5.65
CA VAL A 125 -3.85 38.10 -5.98
C VAL A 125 -3.62 37.10 -7.11
N SER A 126 -3.01 37.55 -8.22
CA SER A 126 -2.68 36.66 -9.35
C SER A 126 -1.70 35.56 -8.94
N ALA A 127 -0.67 35.89 -8.16
CA ALA A 127 0.32 34.93 -7.68
C ALA A 127 -0.30 33.88 -6.73
N ALA A 128 -1.21 34.29 -5.85
CA ALA A 128 -1.89 33.38 -4.93
C ALA A 128 -2.81 32.39 -5.69
N ALA A 129 -3.55 32.87 -6.69
CA ALA A 129 -4.35 32.01 -7.56
C ALA A 129 -3.50 30.98 -8.30
N CYS A 130 -2.38 31.41 -8.91
CA CYS A 130 -1.46 30.50 -9.59
C CYS A 130 -0.82 29.51 -8.60
N GLY A 131 -0.45 29.97 -7.41
CA GLY A 131 0.17 29.13 -6.38
C GLY A 131 -0.70 27.94 -6.00
N VAL A 132 -2.01 28.14 -5.79
CA VAL A 132 -2.95 27.03 -5.52
C VAL A 132 -2.98 26.02 -6.67
N LEU A 133 -3.07 26.52 -7.90
CA LEU A 133 -3.13 25.68 -9.10
C LEU A 133 -1.86 24.87 -9.34
N LEU A 134 -0.72 25.28 -8.78
CA LEU A 134 0.57 24.61 -8.95
C LEU A 134 0.91 23.61 -7.84
N VAL A 135 0.06 23.45 -6.81
CA VAL A 135 0.31 22.48 -5.74
C VAL A 135 -0.07 21.07 -6.20
N PRO A 136 0.87 20.11 -6.29
CA PRO A 136 0.61 18.79 -6.87
C PRO A 136 -0.45 18.00 -6.11
N ALA A 137 -0.46 18.03 -4.77
CA ALA A 137 -1.50 17.34 -4.00
C ALA A 137 -2.91 17.89 -4.26
N LEU A 138 -3.07 19.20 -4.48
CA LEU A 138 -4.37 19.78 -4.81
C LEU A 138 -4.84 19.36 -6.22
N GLN A 139 -3.90 19.23 -7.16
CA GLN A 139 -4.17 18.69 -8.49
C GLN A 139 -4.54 17.20 -8.41
N GLY A 140 -3.83 16.42 -7.60
CA GLY A 140 -4.13 15.01 -7.35
C GLY A 140 -5.49 14.78 -6.68
N PHE A 141 -5.88 15.63 -5.71
CA PHE A 141 -7.25 15.57 -5.17
C PHE A 141 -8.31 15.89 -6.22
N ALA A 142 -8.01 16.81 -7.15
CA ALA A 142 -8.92 17.15 -8.23
C ALA A 142 -9.12 16.00 -9.23
N THR A 143 -8.37 14.89 -9.14
CA THR A 143 -8.60 13.66 -9.92
C THR A 143 -9.47 12.64 -9.18
N ARG A 144 -10.00 12.96 -7.99
CA ARG A 144 -10.83 12.07 -7.18
C ARG A 144 -12.13 12.72 -6.73
N TYR A 145 -13.17 11.90 -6.60
CA TYR A 145 -14.43 12.31 -5.97
C TYR A 145 -14.31 12.15 -4.46
N TYR A 146 -13.80 13.19 -3.79
CA TYR A 146 -13.49 13.14 -2.35
C TYR A 146 -13.83 14.45 -1.62
N TYR A 147 -13.99 14.39 -0.30
CA TYR A 147 -14.55 15.48 0.51
C TYR A 147 -13.56 16.62 0.82
N ASP A 148 -12.27 16.35 0.89
CA ASP A 148 -11.25 17.27 1.43
C ASP A 148 -11.07 18.57 0.63
N LEU A 149 -11.01 18.47 -0.70
CA LEU A 149 -10.82 19.63 -1.56
C LEU A 149 -12.07 20.55 -1.57
N PRO A 150 -13.30 20.04 -1.76
CA PRO A 150 -14.52 20.85 -1.62
C PRO A 150 -14.67 21.49 -0.23
N MET A 151 -14.40 20.74 0.85
CA MET A 151 -14.43 21.27 2.22
C MET A 151 -13.44 22.44 2.37
N THR A 152 -12.20 22.25 1.91
CA THR A 152 -11.14 23.26 1.98
C THR A 152 -11.52 24.50 1.16
N ALA A 153 -12.06 24.33 -0.05
CA ALA A 153 -12.53 25.43 -0.89
C ALA A 153 -13.61 26.28 -0.20
N LEU A 154 -14.62 25.65 0.40
CA LEU A 154 -15.70 26.34 1.11
C LEU A 154 -15.23 27.03 2.38
N LEU A 155 -14.35 26.38 3.17
CA LEU A 155 -13.76 26.95 4.38
C LEU A 155 -13.01 28.25 4.08
N TRP A 156 -12.11 28.20 3.10
CA TRP A 156 -11.31 29.37 2.72
C TRP A 156 -12.13 30.44 1.99
N LEU A 157 -13.19 30.07 1.26
CA LEU A 157 -14.12 31.03 0.67
C LEU A 157 -14.93 31.76 1.75
N GLY A 158 -15.39 31.04 2.78
CA GLY A 158 -16.04 31.64 3.95
C GLY A 158 -15.13 32.65 4.64
N LEU A 159 -13.86 32.29 4.84
CA LEU A 159 -12.86 33.19 5.39
C LEU A 159 -12.63 34.43 4.51
N ALA A 160 -12.54 34.25 3.19
CA ALA A 160 -12.41 35.34 2.24
C ALA A 160 -13.59 36.32 2.34
N VAL A 161 -14.83 35.80 2.38
CA VAL A 161 -16.06 36.60 2.51
C VAL A 161 -16.10 37.39 3.82
N LEU A 162 -15.70 36.78 4.93
CA LEU A 162 -15.61 37.48 6.21
C LEU A 162 -14.59 38.64 6.13
N MET A 163 -13.49 38.47 5.41
CA MET A 163 -12.43 39.48 5.29
C MET A 163 -12.68 40.53 4.20
N LEU A 164 -13.70 40.38 3.35
CA LEU A 164 -14.05 41.40 2.34
C LEU A 164 -14.28 42.78 2.97
N GLY A 165 -13.95 43.85 2.24
CA GLY A 165 -14.03 45.24 2.71
C GLY A 165 -15.45 45.76 2.95
N ASP A 166 -15.56 46.98 3.48
CA ASP A 166 -16.81 47.56 4.01
C ASP A 166 -17.86 47.98 2.98
N ARG A 167 -17.64 47.64 1.71
CA ARG A 167 -18.67 47.78 0.66
C ARG A 167 -19.88 46.88 0.91
N TRP A 168 -19.72 45.83 1.71
CA TRP A 168 -20.76 44.90 2.10
C TRP A 168 -21.13 45.13 3.57
N SER A 169 -22.42 45.07 3.88
CA SER A 169 -22.88 45.21 5.26
C SER A 169 -22.26 44.11 6.14
N LEU A 170 -22.03 44.42 7.42
CA LEU A 170 -21.49 43.46 8.37
C LEU A 170 -22.37 42.20 8.46
N TRP A 171 -23.69 42.37 8.48
CA TRP A 171 -24.65 41.27 8.55
C TRP A 171 -24.59 40.36 7.33
N LEU A 172 -24.49 40.94 6.12
CA LEU A 172 -24.39 40.14 4.90
C LEU A 172 -23.09 39.33 4.85
N ARG A 173 -21.97 39.93 5.27
CA ARG A 173 -20.68 39.20 5.39
C ARG A 173 -20.75 38.10 6.44
N ALA A 174 -21.32 38.38 7.62
CA ALA A 174 -21.46 37.38 8.68
C ALA A 174 -22.36 36.21 8.24
N ALA A 175 -23.47 36.52 7.56
CA ALA A 175 -24.40 35.52 7.08
C ALA A 175 -23.80 34.66 5.96
N ALA A 176 -23.23 35.28 4.92
CA ALA A 176 -22.63 34.57 3.82
C ALA A 176 -21.39 33.76 4.27
N GLY A 177 -20.54 34.35 5.11
CA GLY A 177 -19.38 33.67 5.68
C GLY A 177 -19.77 32.51 6.60
N GLY A 178 -20.70 32.73 7.53
CA GLY A 178 -21.22 31.69 8.42
C GLY A 178 -21.90 30.54 7.67
N LEU A 179 -22.64 30.84 6.59
CA LEU A 179 -23.24 29.84 5.73
C LEU A 179 -22.17 29.02 4.98
N LEU A 180 -21.14 29.64 4.42
CA LEU A 180 -20.05 28.92 3.75
C LEU A 180 -19.29 28.00 4.72
N LEU A 181 -19.08 28.44 5.97
CA LEU A 181 -18.48 27.62 7.02
C LEU A 181 -19.38 26.44 7.41
N LEU A 182 -20.70 26.64 7.48
CA LEU A 182 -21.68 25.56 7.65
C LEU A 182 -21.62 24.57 6.49
N LEU A 183 -21.60 25.07 5.24
CA LEU A 183 -21.48 24.22 4.05
C LEU A 183 -20.18 23.41 4.09
N ALA A 184 -19.05 23.98 4.52
CA ALA A 184 -17.83 23.21 4.70
C ALA A 184 -18.01 22.05 5.70
N ALA A 185 -18.67 22.30 6.84
CA ALA A 185 -18.97 21.26 7.84
C ALA A 185 -19.91 20.16 7.32
N LEU A 186 -20.90 20.53 6.51
CA LEU A 186 -21.83 19.58 5.88
C LEU A 186 -21.23 18.85 4.68
N VAL A 187 -20.08 19.27 4.15
CA VAL A 187 -19.26 18.44 3.24
C VAL A 187 -18.44 17.43 4.04
N LYS A 188 -17.80 17.87 5.13
CA LYS A 188 -16.96 17.02 5.98
C LYS A 188 -16.89 17.58 7.40
N TRP A 189 -17.25 16.77 8.39
CA TRP A 189 -17.29 17.19 9.79
C TRP A 189 -15.95 17.65 10.37
N GLN A 190 -14.85 17.21 9.78
CA GLN A 190 -13.50 17.71 10.09
C GLN A 190 -13.36 19.23 9.91
N ALA A 191 -14.26 19.89 9.18
CA ALA A 191 -14.28 21.34 9.09
C ALA A 191 -14.62 22.02 10.42
N LEU A 192 -15.38 21.41 11.34
CA LEU A 192 -15.81 22.05 12.60
C LEU A 192 -14.65 22.62 13.44
N PRO A 193 -13.60 21.85 13.77
CA PRO A 193 -12.43 22.42 14.47
C PRO A 193 -11.73 23.51 13.63
N LEU A 194 -11.68 23.36 12.30
CA LEU A 194 -11.07 24.33 11.39
C LEU A 194 -11.88 25.63 11.29
N VAL A 195 -13.21 25.56 11.43
CA VAL A 195 -14.11 26.71 11.53
C VAL A 195 -13.80 27.50 12.81
N GLY A 196 -13.63 26.81 13.94
CA GLY A 196 -13.22 27.44 15.21
C GLY A 196 -11.89 28.20 15.06
N ILE A 197 -10.88 27.56 14.47
CA ILE A 197 -9.58 28.20 14.18
C ILE A 197 -9.75 29.41 13.25
N SER A 198 -10.58 29.29 12.20
CA SER A 198 -10.82 30.36 11.23
C SER A 198 -11.49 31.58 11.87
N LEU A 199 -12.50 31.37 12.70
CA LEU A 199 -13.20 32.44 13.41
C LEU A 199 -12.29 33.13 14.43
N ALA A 200 -11.45 32.37 15.15
CA ALA A 200 -10.46 32.91 16.07
C ALA A 200 -9.40 33.75 15.31
N ALA A 201 -8.96 33.29 14.14
CA ALA A 201 -8.06 34.05 13.28
C ALA A 201 -8.68 35.39 12.85
N VAL A 202 -9.94 35.39 12.40
CA VAL A 202 -10.66 36.63 12.04
C VAL A 202 -10.80 37.56 13.24
N TRP A 203 -11.14 37.01 14.41
CA TRP A 203 -11.28 37.73 15.66
C TRP A 203 -10.00 38.50 16.01
N TRP A 204 -8.85 37.81 16.07
CA TRP A 204 -7.58 38.44 16.40
C TRP A 204 -7.09 39.40 15.31
N ALA A 205 -7.25 39.04 14.03
CA ALA A 205 -6.82 39.88 12.93
C ALA A 205 -7.53 41.24 12.93
N ARG A 206 -8.84 41.27 13.19
CA ARG A 206 -9.59 42.53 13.29
C ARG A 206 -9.42 43.24 14.63
N GLY A 207 -9.22 42.50 15.73
CA GLY A 207 -8.94 43.06 17.05
C GLY A 207 -7.63 43.86 17.08
N SER A 208 -6.59 43.38 16.39
CA SER A 208 -5.27 44.02 16.35
C SER A 208 -5.22 45.38 15.63
N VAL A 209 -6.27 45.76 14.90
CA VAL A 209 -6.37 47.03 14.15
C VAL A 209 -7.00 48.15 15.00
N LEU A 210 -7.55 47.82 16.18
CA LEU A 210 -8.26 48.77 17.04
C LEU A 210 -7.32 49.45 18.03
N SER A 211 -6.66 50.53 17.60
CA SER A 211 -5.99 51.50 18.49
C SER A 211 -6.87 52.73 18.79
N GLY A 212 -8.19 52.64 18.63
CA GLY A 212 -9.17 53.72 18.83
C GLY A 212 -10.21 53.43 19.93
N PRO A 213 -11.10 54.39 20.27
CA PRO A 213 -12.07 54.25 21.37
C PRO A 213 -13.05 53.08 21.17
N LEU A 214 -13.43 52.43 22.27
CA LEU A 214 -14.27 51.20 22.39
C LEU A 214 -15.58 51.18 21.58
N ARG A 215 -16.08 52.32 21.08
CA ARG A 215 -17.30 52.40 20.26
C ARG A 215 -17.12 51.89 18.82
N ASP A 216 -15.90 51.93 18.26
CA ASP A 216 -15.59 51.44 16.90
C ASP A 216 -15.12 49.96 16.87
N ALA A 217 -14.99 49.32 18.04
CA ALA A 217 -14.55 47.94 18.19
C ALA A 217 -15.65 46.88 18.00
N ARG A 218 -16.93 47.28 18.15
CA ARG A 218 -18.08 46.38 18.08
C ARG A 218 -18.18 45.55 16.77
N PRO A 219 -18.03 46.14 15.57
CA PRO A 219 -18.12 45.37 14.33
C PRO A 219 -16.99 44.34 14.15
N ALA A 220 -15.82 44.54 14.77
CA ALA A 220 -14.69 43.61 14.67
C ALA A 220 -14.97 42.26 15.36
N TYR A 221 -15.68 42.29 16.49
CA TYR A 221 -15.99 41.10 17.30
C TYR A 221 -17.35 40.48 16.96
N LEU A 222 -18.33 41.31 16.56
CA LEU A 222 -19.66 40.83 16.17
C LEU A 222 -19.62 39.94 14.93
N LEU A 223 -18.75 40.24 13.96
CA LEU A 223 -18.70 39.50 12.71
C LEU A 223 -18.37 38.00 12.89
N PRO A 224 -17.22 37.60 13.47
CA PRO A 224 -16.91 36.18 13.71
C PRO A 224 -17.89 35.52 14.68
N LEU A 225 -18.46 36.25 15.64
CA LEU A 225 -19.45 35.72 16.58
C LEU A 225 -20.75 35.35 15.88
N VAL A 226 -21.28 36.24 15.02
CA VAL A 226 -22.51 35.97 14.26
C VAL A 226 -22.28 34.88 13.23
N ALA A 227 -21.14 34.87 12.54
CA ALA A 227 -20.79 33.79 11.61
C ALA A 227 -20.68 32.44 12.34
N GLY A 228 -20.06 32.41 13.51
CA GLY A 228 -19.98 31.24 14.38
C GLY A 228 -21.34 30.78 14.88
N LEU A 229 -22.23 31.70 15.25
CA LEU A 229 -23.60 31.38 15.64
C LEU A 229 -24.39 30.75 14.49
N ILE A 230 -24.26 31.27 13.27
CA ILE A 230 -24.94 30.73 12.08
C ILE A 230 -24.43 29.31 11.78
N CYS A 231 -23.11 29.11 11.81
CA CYS A 231 -22.52 27.79 11.59
C CYS A 231 -22.91 26.79 12.70
N GLY A 232 -22.80 27.21 13.96
CA GLY A 232 -23.12 26.38 15.13
C GLY A 232 -24.60 26.02 15.20
N LEU A 233 -25.49 27.01 15.09
CA LEU A 233 -26.94 26.78 15.09
C LEU A 233 -27.36 25.95 13.88
N GLY A 234 -26.82 26.24 12.69
CA GLY A 234 -27.09 25.44 11.49
C GLY A 234 -26.67 23.98 11.64
N THR A 235 -25.50 23.74 12.25
CA THR A 235 -25.02 22.38 12.55
C THR A 235 -25.95 21.68 13.54
N VAL A 236 -26.34 22.35 14.64
CA VAL A 236 -27.27 21.78 15.62
C VAL A 236 -28.63 21.47 14.99
N LEU A 237 -29.20 22.40 14.22
CA LEU A 237 -30.47 22.20 13.52
C LEU A 237 -30.39 21.04 12.52
N TYR A 238 -29.27 20.92 11.81
CA TYR A 238 -29.03 19.80 10.91
C TYR A 238 -29.01 18.47 11.68
N LEU A 239 -28.24 18.38 12.77
CA LEU A 239 -28.14 17.15 13.57
C LEU A 239 -29.49 16.76 14.21
N LEU A 240 -30.27 17.75 14.67
CA LEU A 240 -31.63 17.53 15.14
C LEU A 240 -32.54 16.97 14.03
N ALA A 241 -32.34 17.43 12.79
CA ALA A 241 -33.09 16.94 11.63
C ALA A 241 -32.69 15.51 11.24
N ALA A 242 -31.38 15.26 11.14
CA ALA A 242 -30.77 13.96 10.82
C ALA A 242 -31.03 12.88 11.89
N GLY A 243 -31.27 13.30 13.13
CA GLY A 243 -31.67 12.40 14.22
C GLY A 243 -30.49 11.81 15.00
N PRO A 244 -30.75 10.80 15.85
CA PRO A 244 -29.77 10.29 16.83
C PRO A 244 -28.66 9.45 16.19
N TYR A 245 -28.87 8.92 14.99
CA TYR A 245 -27.90 8.10 14.24
C TYR A 245 -27.31 8.90 13.07
N ASN A 246 -26.72 10.04 13.39
CA ASN A 246 -26.17 10.96 12.39
C ASN A 246 -24.69 10.67 12.06
N SER A 247 -24.26 11.17 10.91
CA SER A 247 -22.90 10.98 10.38
C SER A 247 -21.79 11.55 11.29
N LEU A 248 -22.07 12.58 12.08
CA LEU A 248 -21.11 13.15 13.04
C LEU A 248 -20.80 12.16 14.17
N LEU A 249 -21.82 11.49 14.70
CA LEU A 249 -21.64 10.47 15.74
C LEU A 249 -20.88 9.25 15.20
N SER A 250 -21.13 8.84 13.95
CA SER A 250 -20.37 7.78 13.29
C SER A 250 -18.88 8.14 13.21
N MET A 251 -18.56 9.33 12.72
CA MET A 251 -17.17 9.83 12.67
C MET A 251 -16.50 9.85 14.04
N LEU A 252 -17.21 10.30 15.08
CA LEU A 252 -16.64 10.37 16.44
C LEU A 252 -16.34 8.97 17.01
N ARG A 253 -17.19 7.98 16.73
CA ARG A 253 -16.94 6.58 17.12
C ARG A 253 -15.69 6.02 16.45
N ASP A 254 -15.51 6.28 15.16
CA ASP A 254 -14.36 5.78 14.39
C ASP A 254 -13.02 6.39 14.82
N VAL A 255 -13.03 7.62 15.37
CA VAL A 255 -11.82 8.31 15.86
C VAL A 255 -11.42 7.86 17.28
N GLY A 256 -12.08 6.83 17.84
CA GLY A 256 -11.73 6.27 19.15
C GLY A 256 -12.41 6.96 20.33
N ALA A 257 -13.44 7.78 20.11
CA ALA A 257 -14.35 8.19 21.17
C ALA A 257 -15.35 7.05 21.45
N ALA A 258 -14.86 5.91 21.93
CA ALA A 258 -15.73 4.85 22.40
C ALA A 258 -16.53 5.35 23.60
N PRO A 259 -17.87 5.25 23.61
CA PRO A 259 -18.63 5.32 24.84
C PRO A 259 -18.20 4.11 25.69
N GLN A 260 -17.79 4.34 26.94
CA GLN A 260 -17.80 3.24 27.91
C GLN A 260 -19.23 2.71 28.02
N ALA A 261 -19.38 1.39 27.94
CA ALA A 261 -20.66 0.71 27.87
C ALA A 261 -21.59 1.06 29.06
N ASP A 262 -22.85 1.33 28.71
CA ASP A 262 -24.09 1.16 29.48
C ASP A 262 -24.07 1.44 31.00
N VAL A 263 -24.33 2.69 31.37
CA VAL A 263 -25.07 3.02 32.60
C VAL A 263 -26.47 3.49 32.21
N PRO A 264 -27.53 2.70 32.47
CA PRO A 264 -28.91 3.11 32.16
C PRO A 264 -29.28 4.35 32.98
N GLY A 265 -29.52 5.48 32.31
CA GLY A 265 -30.01 6.71 32.93
C GLY A 265 -29.11 7.94 32.84
N SER A 266 -27.95 7.86 32.18
CA SER A 266 -27.12 9.06 31.90
C SER A 266 -27.47 9.65 30.52
N LEU A 267 -27.90 10.91 30.50
CA LEU A 267 -28.27 11.66 29.30
C LEU A 267 -27.06 12.33 28.60
N GLU A 268 -25.82 11.95 28.92
CA GLU A 268 -24.64 12.57 28.33
C GLU A 268 -23.59 11.56 27.87
N PRO A 269 -23.28 11.49 26.56
CA PRO A 269 -22.03 10.94 26.10
C PRO A 269 -20.91 11.93 26.47
N SER A 270 -20.01 11.53 27.37
CA SER A 270 -18.78 12.27 27.63
C SER A 270 -17.88 12.21 26.39
N LEU A 271 -17.87 13.29 25.60
CA LEU A 271 -16.97 13.48 24.47
C LEU A 271 -15.55 13.80 24.98
N SER A 272 -14.81 12.81 25.48
CA SER A 272 -13.38 12.98 25.76
C SER A 272 -12.58 12.85 24.46
N PHE A 273 -12.32 14.00 23.80
CA PHE A 273 -11.26 14.09 22.79
C PHE A 273 -9.91 13.95 23.48
N GLY A 274 -9.39 12.72 23.56
CA GLY A 274 -8.05 12.48 24.08
C GLY A 274 -7.00 13.12 23.18
N LEU A 275 -6.18 14.02 23.75
CA LEU A 275 -4.96 14.47 23.07
C LEU A 275 -4.06 13.26 22.83
N VAL A 276 -3.57 13.09 21.61
CA VAL A 276 -2.60 12.03 21.33
C VAL A 276 -1.23 12.48 21.82
N ALA A 277 -0.46 11.56 22.42
CA ALA A 277 0.90 11.84 22.88
C ALA A 277 1.79 12.36 21.74
N LEU A 278 2.57 13.40 22.02
CA LEU A 278 3.59 13.92 21.11
C LEU A 278 4.86 13.08 21.23
N ASP A 279 5.23 12.38 20.17
CA ASP A 279 6.51 11.70 20.03
C ASP A 279 7.33 12.33 18.89
N ALA A 280 8.62 11.98 18.83
CA ALA A 280 9.52 12.48 17.77
C ALA A 280 9.02 12.09 16.37
N LYS A 281 8.39 10.92 16.24
CA LYS A 281 7.88 10.38 14.97
C LYS A 281 6.74 11.26 14.42
N ARG A 282 5.78 11.67 15.25
CA ARG A 282 4.64 12.54 14.93
C ARG A 282 5.08 13.97 14.63
N LEU A 283 6.07 14.48 15.37
CA LEU A 283 6.67 15.80 15.11
C LEU A 283 7.37 15.85 13.74
N LEU A 284 7.93 14.74 13.27
CA LEU A 284 8.60 14.66 11.97
C LEU A 284 7.64 14.34 10.81
N PHE A 285 6.64 13.48 11.04
CA PHE A 285 5.76 12.96 10.00
C PHE A 285 5.08 14.06 9.16
N TYR A 286 4.35 14.98 9.81
CA TYR A 286 3.56 15.99 9.10
C TYR A 286 4.40 17.04 8.38
N PRO A 287 5.48 17.61 8.97
CA PRO A 287 6.39 18.47 8.23
C PRO A 287 7.04 17.78 7.03
N LEU A 288 7.46 16.53 7.19
CA LEU A 288 8.05 15.76 6.11
C LEU A 288 7.04 15.54 4.97
N ARG A 289 5.81 15.09 5.31
CA ARG A 289 4.73 14.88 4.33
C ARG A 289 4.25 16.17 3.66
N LEU A 290 4.27 17.31 4.36
CA LEU A 290 3.99 18.62 3.76
C LEU A 290 4.99 18.96 2.64
N ILE A 291 6.26 18.59 2.82
CA ILE A 291 7.31 18.81 1.83
C ILE A 291 7.23 17.75 0.73
N SER A 292 7.21 16.46 1.09
CA SER A 292 7.35 15.34 0.17
C SER A 292 6.08 15.01 -0.62
N SER A 293 4.91 15.04 0.02
CA SER A 293 3.65 14.60 -0.58
C SER A 293 2.81 15.79 -1.08
N VAL A 294 2.83 16.91 -0.34
CA VAL A 294 1.91 18.03 -0.59
C VAL A 294 2.47 19.07 -1.56
N LEU A 295 3.64 19.63 -1.26
CA LEU A 295 4.22 20.72 -2.04
C LEU A 295 5.22 20.25 -3.12
N SER A 296 5.98 19.17 -2.89
CA SER A 296 7.31 18.87 -3.47
C SER A 296 8.46 19.58 -2.75
N PRO A 297 9.63 18.93 -2.57
CA PRO A 297 10.85 19.55 -2.06
C PRO A 297 11.26 20.79 -2.84
N LEU A 298 11.11 20.77 -4.17
CA LEU A 298 11.45 21.89 -5.03
C LEU A 298 10.57 23.11 -4.75
N LEU A 299 9.23 22.96 -4.74
CA LEU A 299 8.33 24.07 -4.46
C LEU A 299 8.40 24.52 -2.99
N ALA A 300 8.63 23.60 -2.06
CA ALA A 300 8.84 23.92 -0.65
C ALA A 300 10.09 24.81 -0.47
N LEU A 301 11.22 24.45 -1.11
CA LEU A 301 12.45 25.22 -1.08
C LEU A 301 12.25 26.64 -1.67
N LEU A 302 11.53 26.75 -2.79
CA LEU A 302 11.21 28.04 -3.41
C LEU A 302 10.26 28.89 -2.57
N ALA A 303 9.39 28.27 -1.75
CA ALA A 303 8.47 28.97 -0.86
C ALA A 303 9.18 29.61 0.35
N LEU A 304 10.24 29.01 0.90
CA LEU A 304 10.95 29.50 2.09
C LEU A 304 11.36 30.98 2.03
N PRO A 305 12.08 31.48 1.00
CA PRO A 305 12.46 32.89 0.94
C PRO A 305 11.24 33.83 0.82
N LEU A 306 10.14 33.37 0.21
CA LEU A 306 8.91 34.13 0.08
C LEU A 306 8.17 34.22 1.43
N LEU A 307 8.07 33.11 2.14
CA LEU A 307 7.51 33.06 3.50
C LEU A 307 8.32 33.95 4.45
N TRP A 308 9.64 33.94 4.35
CA TRP A 308 10.51 34.84 5.12
C TRP A 308 10.27 36.33 4.78
N ALA A 309 10.18 36.67 3.49
CA ALA A 309 9.89 38.03 3.06
C ALA A 309 8.53 38.52 3.59
N TRP A 310 7.52 37.64 3.56
CA TRP A 310 6.21 37.90 4.14
C TRP A 310 6.26 38.07 5.66
N LEU A 311 6.97 37.20 6.39
CA LEU A 311 7.07 37.30 7.84
C LEU A 311 7.69 38.64 8.27
N ARG A 312 8.67 39.16 7.51
CA ARG A 312 9.32 40.44 7.82
C ARG A 312 8.47 41.67 7.47
N ARG A 313 7.78 41.67 6.33
CA ARG A 313 7.16 42.90 5.77
C ARG A 313 5.71 42.75 5.31
N GLY A 314 5.20 41.53 5.28
CA GLY A 314 3.85 41.19 4.82
C GLY A 314 2.74 41.64 5.75
N ARG A 315 1.56 41.86 5.15
CA ARG A 315 0.29 42.10 5.84
C ARG A 315 -0.40 40.77 6.20
N GLY A 316 -1.41 40.84 7.06
CA GLY A 316 -2.22 39.67 7.41
C GLY A 316 -1.55 38.65 8.33
N ARG A 317 -0.43 39.01 9.00
CA ARG A 317 0.34 38.10 9.87
C ARG A 317 -0.50 37.46 10.96
N VAL A 318 -1.29 38.26 11.67
CA VAL A 318 -2.14 37.75 12.75
C VAL A 318 -3.09 36.68 12.22
N LEU A 319 -3.79 36.96 11.11
CA LEU A 319 -4.71 36.00 10.50
C LEU A 319 -4.00 34.71 10.09
N LEU A 320 -2.95 34.81 9.28
CA LEU A 320 -2.30 33.65 8.66
C LEU A 320 -1.48 32.84 9.67
N ILE A 321 -0.80 33.48 10.64
CA ILE A 321 -0.08 32.76 11.70
C ILE A 321 -1.07 32.00 12.57
N THR A 322 -2.19 32.62 12.98
CA THR A 322 -3.23 31.89 13.73
C THR A 322 -3.74 30.70 12.94
N MET A 323 -4.05 30.86 11.65
CA MET A 323 -4.52 29.77 10.80
C MET A 323 -3.50 28.63 10.72
N LEU A 324 -2.25 28.95 10.35
CA LEU A 324 -1.19 27.96 10.16
C LEU A 324 -0.86 27.23 11.47
N VAL A 325 -0.71 27.96 12.58
CA VAL A 325 -0.41 27.37 13.89
C VAL A 325 -1.59 26.56 14.41
N GLY A 326 -2.82 27.10 14.33
CA GLY A 326 -4.01 26.40 14.80
C GLY A 326 -4.25 25.10 14.05
N GLN A 327 -4.10 25.11 12.72
CA GLN A 327 -4.25 23.89 11.91
C GLN A 327 -3.09 22.91 12.11
N ALA A 328 -1.84 23.39 12.25
CA ALA A 328 -0.72 22.53 12.57
C ALA A 328 -0.90 21.85 13.93
N LEU A 329 -1.36 22.58 14.95
CA LEU A 329 -1.70 22.02 16.27
C LEU A 329 -2.86 21.03 16.17
N PHE A 330 -3.88 21.32 15.36
CA PHE A 330 -4.98 20.39 15.11
C PHE A 330 -4.46 19.04 14.60
N VAL A 331 -3.65 19.07 13.54
CA VAL A 331 -3.07 17.87 12.93
C VAL A 331 -2.12 17.15 13.91
N LEU A 332 -1.26 17.89 14.60
CA LEU A 332 -0.29 17.33 15.54
C LEU A 332 -0.91 16.73 16.80
N LEU A 333 -2.06 17.22 17.26
CA LEU A 333 -2.63 16.79 18.55
C LEU A 333 -3.86 15.88 18.42
N TRP A 334 -4.57 15.93 17.28
CA TRP A 334 -5.84 15.20 17.11
C TRP A 334 -5.86 14.22 15.94
N VAL A 335 -4.91 14.26 15.01
CA VAL A 335 -4.91 13.37 13.83
C VAL A 335 -3.83 12.29 13.99
N PRO A 336 -4.13 10.99 13.84
CA PRO A 336 -3.11 9.93 13.82
C PRO A 336 -2.11 10.08 12.65
N PRO A 337 -0.80 9.81 12.86
CA PRO A 337 0.26 9.94 11.84
C PRO A 337 0.23 8.79 10.82
N LEU A 338 -0.91 8.63 10.16
CA LEU A 338 -1.17 7.65 9.11
C LEU A 338 -1.81 8.32 7.87
N ASP A 339 -2.16 9.60 7.96
CA ASP A 339 -2.97 10.27 6.94
C ASP A 339 -2.48 11.70 6.70
N ASP A 340 -1.83 11.90 5.56
CA ASP A 340 -1.31 13.20 5.11
C ASP A 340 -2.34 14.09 4.41
N ARG A 341 -3.58 13.61 4.22
CA ARG A 341 -4.68 14.40 3.63
C ARG A 341 -5.09 15.57 4.51
N PHE A 342 -4.91 15.45 5.82
CA PHE A 342 -5.20 16.50 6.78
C PHE A 342 -4.30 17.74 6.66
N LEU A 343 -3.26 17.69 5.83
CA LEU A 343 -2.42 18.86 5.51
C LEU A 343 -3.03 19.76 4.43
N VAL A 344 -4.00 19.29 3.65
CA VAL A 344 -4.64 20.06 2.58
C VAL A 344 -5.20 21.41 3.06
N PRO A 345 -5.89 21.50 4.21
CA PRO A 345 -6.42 22.78 4.68
C PRO A 345 -5.35 23.82 5.04
N VAL A 346 -4.09 23.40 5.27
CA VAL A 346 -2.93 24.26 5.61
C VAL A 346 -2.37 24.97 4.39
N VAL A 347 -2.39 24.30 3.24
CA VAL A 347 -1.77 24.76 1.99
C VAL A 347 -2.18 26.18 1.58
N PRO A 348 -3.47 26.56 1.59
CA PRO A 348 -3.88 27.89 1.14
C PRO A 348 -3.24 29.02 1.96
N GLY A 349 -3.03 28.82 3.27
CA GLY A 349 -2.37 29.80 4.13
C GLY A 349 -0.91 30.04 3.75
N LEU A 350 -0.19 28.96 3.42
CA LEU A 350 1.20 29.02 2.94
C LEU A 350 1.29 29.72 1.58
N VAL A 351 0.36 29.41 0.67
CA VAL A 351 0.31 30.04 -0.66
C VAL A 351 0.04 31.54 -0.56
N ILE A 352 -0.92 31.98 0.27
CA ILE A 352 -1.20 33.40 0.49
C ILE A 352 0.02 34.12 1.06
N ALA A 353 0.65 33.54 2.09
CA ALA A 353 1.85 34.10 2.70
C ALA A 353 2.98 34.25 1.66
N ALA A 354 3.26 33.20 0.89
CA ALA A 354 4.29 33.22 -0.16
C ALA A 354 3.97 34.26 -1.26
N ALA A 355 2.71 34.36 -1.70
CA ALA A 355 2.29 35.32 -2.73
C ALA A 355 2.45 36.78 -2.28
N ILE A 356 2.12 37.10 -1.03
CA ILE A 356 2.34 38.43 -0.45
C ILE A 356 3.84 38.71 -0.30
N GLY A 357 4.63 37.71 0.14
CA GLY A 357 6.08 37.80 0.23
C GLY A 357 6.74 38.08 -1.12
N TRP A 358 6.29 37.40 -2.17
CA TRP A 358 6.72 37.61 -3.55
C TRP A 358 6.42 39.03 -4.05
N ASP A 359 5.28 39.61 -3.69
CA ASP A 359 4.93 40.98 -4.10
C ASP A 359 5.88 42.05 -3.51
N HIS A 360 6.49 41.76 -2.35
CA HIS A 360 7.50 42.61 -1.71
C HIS A 360 8.89 42.54 -2.34
N LEU A 361 9.13 41.62 -3.28
CA LEU A 361 10.40 41.55 -4.00
C LEU A 361 10.55 42.74 -4.96
N VAL A 362 11.80 43.16 -5.19
CA VAL A 362 12.13 44.13 -6.24
C VAL A 362 11.76 43.58 -7.61
N ARG A 363 11.39 44.44 -8.57
CA ARG A 363 10.89 44.02 -9.88
C ARG A 363 11.73 42.93 -10.58
N PRO A 364 13.07 43.03 -10.70
CA PRO A 364 13.85 41.98 -11.37
C PRO A 364 13.78 40.64 -10.63
N ALA A 365 13.95 40.64 -9.32
CA ALA A 365 13.83 39.43 -8.49
C ALA A 365 12.43 38.83 -8.58
N ARG A 366 11.39 39.67 -8.55
CA ARG A 366 9.99 39.24 -8.65
C ARG A 366 9.70 38.53 -9.99
N LEU A 367 10.19 39.07 -11.11
CA LEU A 367 10.03 38.44 -12.43
C LEU A 367 10.80 37.11 -12.50
N ALA A 368 12.05 37.08 -12.03
CA ALA A 368 12.87 35.87 -12.01
C ALA A 368 12.26 34.77 -11.13
N PHE A 369 11.94 35.08 -9.87
CA PHE A 369 11.28 34.11 -8.96
C PHE A 369 9.93 33.66 -9.48
N GLY A 370 9.13 34.57 -10.04
CA GLY A 370 7.84 34.23 -10.62
C GLY A 370 7.98 33.24 -11.77
N ALA A 371 8.91 33.47 -12.69
CA ALA A 371 9.19 32.55 -13.80
C ALA A 371 9.68 31.19 -13.29
N VAL A 372 10.61 31.17 -12.32
CA VAL A 372 11.13 29.93 -11.73
C VAL A 372 10.03 29.11 -11.06
N VAL A 373 9.16 29.73 -10.26
CA VAL A 373 8.05 29.02 -9.59
C VAL A 373 7.04 28.48 -10.61
N LEU A 374 6.71 29.25 -11.66
CA LEU A 374 5.80 28.78 -12.72
C LEU A 374 6.40 27.59 -13.48
N LEU A 375 7.68 27.65 -13.85
CA LEU A 375 8.37 26.58 -14.56
C LEU A 375 8.54 25.33 -13.69
N ALA A 376 8.98 25.50 -12.45
CA ALA A 376 9.12 24.41 -11.49
C ALA A 376 7.77 23.74 -11.20
N GLY A 377 6.71 24.54 -10.96
CA GLY A 377 5.38 24.01 -10.71
C GLY A 377 4.78 23.28 -11.92
N ALA A 378 5.01 23.80 -13.14
CA ALA A 378 4.60 23.11 -14.36
C ALA A 378 5.36 21.79 -14.56
N ALA A 379 6.68 21.77 -14.31
CA ALA A 379 7.49 20.55 -14.40
C ALA A 379 7.03 19.50 -13.37
N VAL A 380 6.80 19.92 -12.12
CA VAL A 380 6.25 19.04 -11.05
C VAL A 380 4.88 18.51 -11.42
N ALA A 381 4.00 19.35 -11.99
CA ALA A 381 2.68 18.91 -12.44
C ALA A 381 2.76 17.89 -13.58
N LEU A 382 3.64 18.11 -14.56
CA LEU A 382 3.86 17.17 -15.66
C LEU A 382 4.41 15.84 -15.14
N ASP A 383 5.47 15.87 -14.32
CA ASP A 383 6.04 14.69 -13.65
C ASP A 383 4.99 13.95 -12.81
N PHE A 384 4.07 14.67 -12.15
CA PHE A 384 3.08 14.04 -11.28
C PHE A 384 1.89 13.41 -12.05
N HIS A 385 1.50 14.00 -13.18
CA HIS A 385 0.30 13.63 -13.94
C HIS A 385 0.58 12.90 -15.27
N THR A 386 1.84 12.68 -15.64
CA THR A 386 2.24 12.02 -16.90
C THR A 386 3.37 11.03 -16.65
N GLU A 387 3.64 10.16 -17.61
CA GLU A 387 4.79 9.23 -17.60
C GLU A 387 6.12 9.93 -17.94
N PHE A 388 6.19 11.26 -17.78
CA PHE A 388 7.38 12.03 -18.07
C PHE A 388 8.44 11.77 -17.00
N GLU A 389 9.54 11.12 -17.38
CA GLU A 389 10.72 10.94 -16.53
C GLU A 389 11.83 11.91 -16.93
N LEU A 390 12.45 12.55 -15.93
CA LEU A 390 13.66 13.33 -16.15
C LEU A 390 14.89 12.42 -16.15
N PRO A 391 15.92 12.70 -16.96
CA PRO A 391 17.18 11.97 -16.90
C PRO A 391 17.75 11.99 -15.47
N GLY A 392 17.92 10.81 -14.86
CA GLY A 392 18.43 10.64 -13.49
C GLY A 392 17.37 10.62 -12.36
N SER A 393 16.08 10.62 -12.68
CA SER A 393 14.99 10.64 -11.69
C SER A 393 14.33 9.28 -11.40
N GLY A 394 14.89 8.18 -11.92
CA GLY A 394 14.30 6.84 -11.81
C GLY A 394 14.51 6.15 -10.47
N SER A 395 15.53 6.54 -9.69
CA SER A 395 15.83 5.89 -8.41
C SER A 395 14.96 6.46 -7.28
N PRO A 396 14.21 5.64 -6.53
CA PRO A 396 13.48 6.09 -5.36
C PRO A 396 14.43 6.70 -4.32
N ILE A 397 14.04 7.82 -3.71
CA ILE A 397 14.76 8.38 -2.55
C ILE A 397 13.92 8.13 -1.31
N GLN A 398 14.37 7.23 -0.45
CA GLN A 398 13.72 6.96 0.82
C GLN A 398 14.15 8.00 1.87
N LEU A 399 13.21 8.84 2.32
CA LEU A 399 13.44 9.87 3.34
C LEU A 399 13.23 9.34 4.77
N LEU A 400 12.44 8.28 4.93
CA LEU A 400 12.20 7.63 6.22
C LEU A 400 11.96 6.12 5.97
N ALA A 401 12.83 5.28 6.55
CA ALA A 401 12.65 3.84 6.65
C ALA A 401 12.28 3.54 8.11
N ASP A 402 11.04 3.15 8.38
CA ASP A 402 10.59 2.72 9.71
C ASP A 402 9.66 1.52 9.50
N GLY A 403 10.04 0.35 10.00
CA GLY A 403 9.37 -0.93 9.70
C GLY A 403 7.90 -0.99 10.10
N ASP A 404 7.48 -0.14 11.05
CA ASP A 404 6.11 -0.13 11.59
C ASP A 404 5.15 0.82 10.84
N ARG A 405 5.63 1.65 9.90
CA ARG A 405 4.79 2.66 9.20
C ARG A 405 5.19 2.87 7.74
N PRO A 406 4.23 3.27 6.88
CA PRO A 406 4.53 3.53 5.48
C PRO A 406 5.57 4.65 5.33
N GLY A 407 6.76 4.28 4.86
CA GLY A 407 7.88 5.17 4.61
C GLY A 407 7.55 6.30 3.65
N VAL A 408 8.44 7.30 3.59
CA VAL A 408 8.34 8.40 2.62
C VAL A 408 9.33 8.12 1.50
N THR A 409 8.83 7.69 0.34
CA THR A 409 9.65 7.47 -0.85
C THR A 409 9.33 8.53 -1.90
N LEU A 410 10.34 9.28 -2.31
CA LEU A 410 10.24 10.27 -3.38
C LEU A 410 10.56 9.65 -4.74
N TYR A 411 9.91 10.17 -5.77
CA TYR A 411 10.11 9.81 -7.18
C TYR A 411 10.21 11.07 -8.03
N GLY A 412 10.85 10.99 -9.19
CA GLY A 412 10.80 12.08 -10.17
C GLY A 412 11.34 13.40 -9.62
N LEU A 413 10.53 14.47 -9.72
CA LEU A 413 10.81 15.79 -9.15
C LEU A 413 10.55 15.89 -7.64
N GLY A 414 10.54 14.75 -6.95
CA GLY A 414 10.47 14.67 -5.51
C GLY A 414 9.06 14.69 -4.94
N VAL A 415 8.03 14.30 -5.70
CA VAL A 415 6.65 14.22 -5.18
C VAL A 415 6.25 12.79 -4.89
N ALA A 416 5.88 12.53 -3.64
CA ALA A 416 5.30 11.27 -3.22
C ALA A 416 3.76 11.26 -3.39
N GLY A 417 3.20 10.07 -3.63
CA GLY A 417 1.78 9.85 -3.38
C GLY A 417 1.45 9.97 -1.88
N SER A 418 0.18 10.19 -1.57
CA SER A 418 -0.31 10.12 -0.20
C SER A 418 -0.09 8.73 0.42
N VAL A 419 -0.11 8.64 1.75
CA VAL A 419 0.01 7.35 2.46
C VAL A 419 -1.02 6.35 1.94
N GLU A 420 -0.56 5.15 1.54
CA GLU A 420 -1.38 4.08 0.94
C GLU A 420 -2.23 4.56 -0.26
N GLN A 421 -1.87 5.70 -0.85
CA GLN A 421 -2.66 6.37 -1.87
C GLN A 421 -4.10 6.67 -1.43
N ARG A 422 -4.38 6.93 -0.15
CA ARG A 422 -5.73 7.25 0.35
C ARG A 422 -6.25 8.62 -0.11
N GLY A 423 -5.36 9.55 -0.48
CA GLY A 423 -5.70 10.91 -0.92
C GLY A 423 -5.45 11.14 -2.40
N TRP A 424 -4.19 11.01 -2.82
CA TRP A 424 -3.73 11.15 -4.19
C TRP A 424 -2.62 10.14 -4.49
N ALA A 425 -2.48 9.78 -5.76
CA ALA A 425 -1.36 9.00 -6.27
C ALA A 425 -0.66 9.74 -7.42
N ARG A 426 0.65 9.51 -7.59
CA ARG A 426 1.37 9.84 -8.83
C ARG A 426 0.92 8.87 -9.93
N LEU A 427 0.91 9.29 -11.20
CA LEU A 427 0.35 8.46 -12.29
C LEU A 427 1.09 7.12 -12.45
N ASP A 428 2.41 7.13 -12.44
CA ASP A 428 3.28 5.95 -12.55
C ASP A 428 3.17 4.96 -11.36
N ARG A 429 2.69 5.43 -10.21
CA ARG A 429 2.47 4.62 -9.00
C ARG A 429 1.00 4.29 -8.80
N GLU A 430 0.11 4.83 -9.62
CA GLU A 430 -1.33 4.61 -9.51
C GLU A 430 -1.66 3.14 -9.74
N LYS A 431 -2.45 2.54 -8.84
CA LYS A 431 -2.96 1.18 -9.04
C LYS A 431 -3.76 1.14 -10.35
N ARG A 432 -3.46 0.17 -11.23
CA ARG A 432 -4.18 0.00 -12.50
C ARG A 432 -5.69 -0.16 -12.25
N SER A 433 -6.49 0.62 -12.96
CA SER A 433 -7.94 0.47 -12.95
C SER A 433 -8.33 -0.93 -13.44
N ARG A 434 -9.03 -1.68 -12.59
CA ARG A 434 -9.55 -3.02 -12.94
C ARG A 434 -10.95 -2.97 -13.53
N ARG A 435 -11.43 -1.77 -13.91
CA ARG A 435 -12.80 -1.55 -14.39
C ARG A 435 -13.17 -2.37 -15.63
N PRO A 436 -12.34 -2.51 -16.68
CA PRO A 436 -12.74 -3.28 -17.87
C PRO A 436 -13.14 -4.72 -17.52
N ALA A 437 -12.36 -5.39 -16.66
CA ALA A 437 -12.69 -6.71 -16.15
C ALA A 437 -13.98 -6.71 -15.32
N ARG A 438 -14.18 -5.69 -14.46
CA ARG A 438 -15.40 -5.57 -13.64
C ARG A 438 -16.66 -5.37 -14.51
N GLU A 439 -16.62 -4.46 -15.48
CA GLU A 439 -17.75 -4.23 -16.40
C GLU A 439 -18.04 -5.44 -17.28
N GLN A 440 -17.01 -6.18 -17.71
CA GLN A 440 -17.19 -7.45 -18.41
C GLN A 440 -17.91 -8.47 -17.54
N LEU A 441 -17.46 -8.66 -16.29
CA LEU A 441 -18.11 -9.55 -15.33
C LEU A 441 -19.58 -9.14 -15.10
N TRP A 442 -19.84 -7.85 -14.92
CA TRP A 442 -21.21 -7.34 -14.77
C TRP A 442 -22.10 -7.57 -16.00
N ALA A 443 -21.57 -7.36 -17.21
CA ALA A 443 -22.30 -7.63 -18.44
C ALA A 443 -22.70 -9.12 -18.54
N SER A 444 -21.78 -10.03 -18.18
CA SER A 444 -22.07 -11.46 -18.11
C SER A 444 -23.15 -11.77 -17.07
N LEU A 445 -23.05 -11.23 -15.85
CA LEU A 445 -24.01 -11.46 -14.78
C LEU A 445 -25.40 -10.90 -15.11
N LYS A 446 -25.48 -9.75 -15.78
CA LYS A 446 -26.75 -9.14 -16.22
C LYS A 446 -27.47 -9.97 -17.29
N SER A 447 -26.75 -10.80 -18.02
CA SER A 447 -27.35 -11.73 -19.00
C SER A 447 -27.99 -12.96 -18.35
N CYS A 448 -27.71 -13.22 -17.07
CA CYS A 448 -28.32 -14.30 -16.31
C CYS A 448 -29.72 -13.91 -15.81
N GLN A 449 -30.57 -14.90 -15.50
CA GLN A 449 -31.92 -14.69 -14.97
C GLN A 449 -31.96 -14.41 -13.46
N ALA A 450 -30.84 -13.98 -12.87
CA ALA A 450 -30.74 -13.76 -11.43
C ALA A 450 -31.41 -12.46 -10.99
N GLU A 451 -32.08 -12.46 -9.84
CA GLU A 451 -32.55 -11.25 -9.17
C GLU A 451 -31.55 -10.77 -8.11
N THR A 452 -30.83 -11.70 -7.47
CA THR A 452 -29.87 -11.41 -6.39
C THR A 452 -28.51 -12.04 -6.70
N ILE A 453 -27.44 -11.31 -6.42
CA ILE A 453 -26.05 -11.76 -6.51
C ILE A 453 -25.40 -11.66 -5.14
N ARG A 454 -24.89 -12.79 -4.65
CA ARG A 454 -24.03 -12.90 -3.48
C ARG A 454 -22.58 -12.74 -3.89
N VAL A 455 -21.90 -11.84 -3.21
CA VAL A 455 -20.49 -11.57 -3.46
C VAL A 455 -19.70 -12.03 -2.23
N ALA A 456 -18.74 -12.93 -2.44
CA ALA A 456 -17.82 -13.35 -1.40
C ALA A 456 -16.77 -12.25 -1.17
N SER A 457 -16.98 -11.41 -0.15
CA SER A 457 -16.17 -10.20 0.09
C SER A 457 -14.69 -10.47 0.36
N GLU A 458 -14.37 -11.62 0.94
CA GLU A 458 -13.00 -11.99 1.28
C GLU A 458 -12.28 -12.68 0.11
N ASP A 459 -13.02 -13.21 -0.87
CA ASP A 459 -12.44 -13.96 -1.96
C ASP A 459 -11.84 -13.02 -3.01
N ARG A 460 -10.61 -13.32 -3.42
CA ARG A 460 -9.94 -12.58 -4.49
C ARG A 460 -10.53 -12.92 -5.85
N MET A 461 -11.33 -11.99 -6.39
CA MET A 461 -11.91 -12.08 -7.73
C MET A 461 -11.10 -11.23 -8.73
N ILE A 462 -11.48 -9.96 -8.91
CA ILE A 462 -10.79 -9.03 -9.82
C ILE A 462 -9.82 -8.18 -9.00
N GLY A 463 -10.28 -7.68 -7.86
CA GLY A 463 -9.55 -6.97 -6.80
C GLY A 463 -8.68 -7.88 -5.94
N ASP A 464 -7.97 -7.28 -4.98
CA ASP A 464 -7.23 -8.03 -3.95
C ASP A 464 -8.17 -8.53 -2.83
N ALA A 465 -9.46 -8.20 -2.94
CA ALA A 465 -10.61 -8.64 -2.16
C ALA A 465 -11.88 -8.48 -3.02
N GLY A 466 -12.99 -9.12 -2.65
CA GLY A 466 -14.19 -9.43 -3.44
C GLY A 466 -15.01 -8.32 -4.10
N ASP A 467 -14.45 -7.15 -4.39
CA ASP A 467 -15.05 -6.02 -5.14
C ASP A 467 -16.50 -5.65 -4.76
N LEU A 468 -16.93 -5.94 -3.52
CA LEU A 468 -18.31 -5.81 -3.05
C LEU A 468 -18.80 -4.37 -3.18
N THR A 469 -17.96 -3.40 -2.80
CA THR A 469 -18.29 -1.97 -2.92
C THR A 469 -18.54 -1.58 -4.37
N TRP A 470 -17.74 -2.10 -5.31
CA TRP A 470 -17.94 -1.85 -6.73
C TRP A 470 -19.26 -2.43 -7.23
N PHE A 471 -19.59 -3.66 -6.83
CA PHE A 471 -20.88 -4.28 -7.18
C PHE A 471 -22.06 -3.47 -6.66
N HIS A 472 -22.02 -3.01 -5.40
CA HIS A 472 -23.07 -2.15 -4.84
C HIS A 472 -23.23 -0.86 -5.62
N TYR A 473 -22.12 -0.17 -5.92
CA TYR A 473 -22.13 1.03 -6.77
C TYR A 473 -22.77 0.74 -8.14
N ARG A 474 -22.33 -0.32 -8.82
CA ARG A 474 -22.75 -0.65 -10.18
C ARG A 474 -24.22 -1.03 -10.26
N ALA A 475 -24.73 -1.74 -9.25
CA ALA A 475 -26.13 -2.09 -9.10
C ALA A 475 -27.01 -0.86 -8.83
N ALA A 476 -26.59 0.03 -7.91
CA ALA A 476 -27.29 1.28 -7.66
C ALA A 476 -27.35 2.15 -8.94
N TYR A 477 -26.24 2.21 -9.70
CA TYR A 477 -26.21 2.93 -10.97
C TYR A 477 -27.16 2.32 -11.99
N ALA A 478 -27.14 0.99 -12.16
CA ALA A 478 -28.05 0.29 -13.08
C ALA A 478 -29.52 0.53 -12.72
N GLN A 479 -29.87 0.49 -11.43
CA GLN A 479 -31.24 0.73 -10.98
C GLN A 479 -31.74 2.14 -11.28
N LEU A 480 -30.87 3.15 -11.19
CA LEU A 480 -31.24 4.54 -11.36
C LEU A 480 -31.17 5.01 -12.82
N GLU A 481 -30.21 4.50 -13.59
CA GLU A 481 -29.87 5.06 -14.92
C GLU A 481 -30.06 4.06 -16.07
N GLU A 482 -30.16 2.76 -15.80
CA GLU A 482 -30.37 1.73 -16.83
C GLU A 482 -31.79 1.14 -16.75
N ALA A 483 -32.22 0.50 -17.85
CA ALA A 483 -33.50 -0.19 -17.87
C ALA A 483 -33.48 -1.46 -16.98
N PRO A 484 -34.57 -1.77 -16.26
CA PRO A 484 -34.69 -2.98 -15.44
C PRO A 484 -34.52 -4.27 -16.26
N PRO A 485 -34.13 -5.39 -15.62
CA PRO A 485 -34.11 -5.65 -14.18
C PRO A 485 -32.86 -5.14 -13.45
N ALA A 486 -33.04 -4.69 -12.20
CA ALA A 486 -31.94 -4.28 -11.33
C ALA A 486 -31.52 -5.45 -10.43
N LEU A 487 -30.27 -5.89 -10.60
CA LEU A 487 -29.66 -6.91 -9.75
C LEU A 487 -29.49 -6.39 -8.32
N ARG A 488 -29.88 -7.19 -7.32
CA ARG A 488 -29.62 -6.90 -5.91
C ARG A 488 -28.30 -7.51 -5.50
N ILE A 489 -27.43 -6.71 -4.88
CA ILE A 489 -26.13 -7.19 -4.39
C ILE A 489 -26.21 -7.39 -2.89
N THR A 490 -25.71 -8.54 -2.44
CA THR A 490 -25.57 -8.88 -1.03
C THR A 490 -24.20 -9.48 -0.77
N GLN A 491 -23.64 -9.17 0.40
CA GLN A 491 -22.47 -9.88 0.89
C GLN A 491 -22.85 -11.33 1.23
N ASP A 492 -22.02 -12.30 0.83
CA ASP A 492 -22.31 -13.73 1.04
C ASP A 492 -22.38 -14.11 2.53
N ALA A 493 -21.43 -13.58 3.31
CA ALA A 493 -21.33 -13.79 4.75
C ALA A 493 -21.02 -12.47 5.46
N GLN A 494 -21.64 -12.22 6.62
CA GLN A 494 -21.10 -11.20 7.52
C GLN A 494 -19.91 -11.78 8.30
N PRO A 495 -18.75 -11.11 8.33
CA PRO A 495 -17.60 -11.56 9.11
C PRO A 495 -17.95 -11.51 10.59
N ALA A 496 -18.00 -12.67 11.24
CA ALA A 496 -18.10 -12.73 12.70
C ALA A 496 -16.70 -12.48 13.26
N VAL A 497 -16.49 -11.31 13.88
CA VAL A 497 -15.21 -10.85 14.44
C VAL A 497 -14.53 -11.92 15.32
N TYR A 498 -15.30 -12.83 15.92
CA TYR A 498 -14.81 -14.05 16.59
C TYR A 498 -15.80 -15.24 16.47
N GLY A 499 -16.12 -15.71 15.26
CA GLY A 499 -17.02 -16.87 15.09
C GLY A 499 -17.23 -17.36 13.64
N PRO A 500 -18.05 -18.41 13.44
CA PRO A 500 -18.41 -18.86 12.09
C PRO A 500 -19.23 -17.79 11.35
N PRO A 501 -19.10 -17.70 10.01
CA PRO A 501 -19.79 -16.70 9.20
C PRO A 501 -21.31 -16.79 9.37
N ILE A 502 -21.97 -15.65 9.49
CA ILE A 502 -23.43 -15.59 9.58
C ILE A 502 -24.01 -15.62 8.17
N CYS A 503 -24.56 -16.76 7.80
CA CYS A 503 -25.12 -17.00 6.48
C CYS A 503 -26.61 -16.67 6.39
N ARG A 504 -26.99 -15.97 5.31
CA ARG A 504 -28.40 -15.74 4.98
C ARG A 504 -28.94 -16.91 4.14
N ALA A 505 -30.07 -17.48 4.53
CA ALA A 505 -30.74 -18.50 3.72
C ALA A 505 -31.24 -17.92 2.38
N SER A 506 -31.10 -18.68 1.30
CA SER A 506 -31.73 -18.34 0.00
C SER A 506 -33.24 -18.31 0.13
N VAL A 507 -33.89 -17.38 -0.57
CA VAL A 507 -35.35 -17.28 -0.58
C VAL A 507 -35.90 -18.23 -1.65
N PRO A 508 -36.76 -19.20 -1.28
CA PRO A 508 -37.32 -20.14 -2.26
C PRO A 508 -38.07 -19.41 -3.38
N GLY A 509 -37.75 -19.74 -4.64
CA GLY A 509 -38.40 -19.18 -5.83
C GLY A 509 -37.83 -17.86 -6.34
N GLN A 510 -36.80 -17.30 -5.69
CA GLN A 510 -36.05 -16.15 -6.24
C GLN A 510 -34.74 -16.64 -6.86
N PRO A 511 -34.50 -16.40 -8.16
CA PRO A 511 -33.26 -16.82 -8.81
C PRO A 511 -32.08 -16.02 -8.23
N GLU A 512 -31.10 -16.74 -7.71
CA GLU A 512 -29.96 -16.18 -6.99
C GLU A 512 -28.66 -16.73 -7.57
N LEU A 513 -27.62 -15.91 -7.63
CA LEU A 513 -26.27 -16.31 -7.98
C LEU A 513 -25.30 -15.99 -6.85
N ALA A 514 -24.21 -16.73 -6.75
CA ALA A 514 -23.05 -16.38 -5.96
C ALA A 514 -21.83 -16.25 -6.87
N VAL A 515 -20.99 -15.25 -6.58
CA VAL A 515 -19.73 -15.01 -7.29
C VAL A 515 -18.56 -15.09 -6.32
N THR A 516 -17.52 -15.83 -6.73
CA THR A 516 -16.30 -16.08 -5.94
C THR A 516 -15.09 -16.21 -6.87
N GLY A 517 -13.90 -16.02 -6.32
CA GLY A 517 -12.63 -16.21 -7.03
C GLY A 517 -12.33 -17.69 -7.26
N ALA A 518 -12.29 -18.08 -8.53
CA ALA A 518 -11.79 -19.33 -9.11
C ALA A 518 -10.28 -19.33 -9.40
N MET A 519 -9.49 -20.35 -9.03
CA MET A 519 -8.23 -20.59 -9.76
C MET A 519 -8.53 -21.24 -11.13
N HIS A 520 -7.85 -20.79 -12.19
CA HIS A 520 -8.06 -21.31 -13.53
C HIS A 520 -7.81 -22.82 -13.58
N GLY A 521 -8.72 -23.60 -14.16
CA GLY A 521 -8.60 -25.06 -14.27
C GLY A 521 -8.83 -25.88 -12.98
N HIS A 522 -8.93 -25.27 -11.79
CA HIS A 522 -9.03 -25.99 -10.51
C HIS A 522 -10.44 -26.10 -9.97
N GLU A 523 -10.75 -27.06 -9.10
CA GLU A 523 -12.07 -27.15 -8.48
C GLU A 523 -12.45 -25.85 -7.74
N VAL A 524 -13.69 -25.40 -7.91
CA VAL A 524 -14.15 -24.15 -7.32
C VAL A 524 -14.40 -24.39 -5.84
N ARG A 525 -13.66 -23.69 -4.98
CA ARG A 525 -13.97 -23.65 -3.55
C ARG A 525 -15.32 -22.96 -3.35
N MET A 526 -16.24 -23.65 -2.70
CA MET A 526 -17.56 -23.09 -2.40
C MET A 526 -17.40 -22.03 -1.29
N PRO A 527 -17.87 -20.79 -1.48
CA PRO A 527 -17.81 -19.77 -0.43
C PRO A 527 -18.66 -20.16 0.78
N PRO A 528 -18.37 -19.61 1.98
CA PRO A 528 -18.85 -20.13 3.27
C PRO A 528 -20.36 -20.28 3.42
N CYS A 529 -21.16 -19.59 2.62
CA CYS A 529 -22.63 -19.66 2.66
C CYS A 529 -23.27 -20.37 1.47
N THR A 530 -22.47 -21.11 0.68
CA THR A 530 -22.92 -21.93 -0.44
C THR A 530 -22.66 -23.42 -0.15
N GLY A 531 -23.62 -24.07 0.53
CA GLY A 531 -23.53 -25.50 0.89
C GLY A 531 -23.83 -26.46 -0.27
N ALA A 532 -24.06 -27.75 0.03
CA ALA A 532 -24.32 -28.83 -0.94
C ALA A 532 -25.52 -28.62 -1.88
N GLY A 533 -26.39 -27.63 -1.61
CA GLY A 533 -27.49 -27.25 -2.48
C GLY A 533 -27.10 -26.32 -3.64
N TRP A 534 -25.86 -25.82 -3.67
CA TRP A 534 -25.36 -24.92 -4.72
C TRP A 534 -24.55 -25.69 -5.77
N LYS A 535 -24.61 -25.22 -7.01
CA LYS A 535 -23.88 -25.81 -8.15
C LYS A 535 -23.16 -24.74 -8.96
N LEU A 536 -22.00 -25.11 -9.50
CA LEU A 536 -21.25 -24.27 -10.43
C LEU A 536 -21.99 -24.18 -11.77
N GLU A 537 -22.35 -22.96 -12.17
CA GLU A 537 -22.97 -22.66 -13.47
C GLU A 537 -21.93 -22.51 -14.57
N GLY A 538 -20.82 -21.86 -14.25
CA GLY A 538 -19.74 -21.59 -15.19
C GLY A 538 -18.61 -20.76 -14.56
N ARG A 539 -17.61 -20.47 -15.39
CA ARG A 539 -16.45 -19.65 -15.04
C ARG A 539 -16.27 -18.56 -16.07
N LEU A 540 -15.88 -17.38 -15.60
CA LEU A 540 -15.52 -16.26 -16.44
C LEU A 540 -14.02 -16.01 -16.30
N PRO A 541 -13.20 -16.31 -17.32
CA PRO A 541 -11.79 -16.01 -17.27
C PRO A 541 -11.59 -14.50 -17.21
N ILE A 542 -10.69 -14.04 -16.34
CA ILE A 542 -10.28 -12.64 -16.27
C ILE A 542 -8.98 -12.51 -17.09
N PRO A 543 -8.97 -11.75 -18.20
CA PRO A 543 -7.78 -11.63 -19.04
C PRO A 543 -6.54 -11.18 -18.26
N GLY A 544 -5.42 -11.86 -18.48
CA GLY A 544 -4.13 -11.56 -17.83
C GLY A 544 -4.04 -11.95 -16.36
N ARG A 545 -4.86 -12.89 -15.89
CA ARG A 545 -4.85 -13.41 -14.51
C ARG A 545 -4.93 -14.93 -14.50
N ALA A 546 -4.30 -15.56 -13.51
CA ALA A 546 -4.43 -17.00 -13.22
C ALA A 546 -5.79 -17.38 -12.59
N ARG A 547 -6.71 -16.41 -12.46
CA ARG A 547 -8.00 -16.56 -11.79
C ARG A 547 -9.17 -16.35 -12.74
N ASP A 548 -10.16 -17.21 -12.59
CA ASP A 548 -11.49 -17.04 -13.12
C ASP A 548 -12.41 -16.47 -12.04
N VAL A 549 -13.57 -15.95 -12.43
CA VAL A 549 -14.68 -15.73 -11.50
C VAL A 549 -15.67 -16.88 -11.67
N ALA A 550 -15.87 -17.64 -10.61
CA ALA A 550 -16.83 -18.73 -10.58
C ALA A 550 -18.22 -18.21 -10.23
N ILE A 551 -19.23 -18.70 -10.97
CA ILE A 551 -20.63 -18.32 -10.80
C ILE A 551 -21.40 -19.55 -10.35
N LEU A 552 -22.07 -19.46 -9.20
CA LEU A 552 -22.83 -20.56 -8.60
C LEU A 552 -24.31 -20.20 -8.48
N SER A 553 -25.18 -21.21 -8.48
CA SER A 553 -26.62 -21.04 -8.25
C SER A 553 -27.17 -22.07 -7.26
N PRO A 554 -28.26 -21.78 -6.53
CA PRO A 554 -28.93 -22.74 -5.67
C PRO A 554 -29.88 -23.64 -6.49
N GLY A 555 -29.77 -24.96 -6.34
CA GLY A 555 -30.71 -25.95 -6.89
C GLY A 555 -30.23 -26.73 -8.11
N THR A 556 -31.17 -27.27 -8.89
CA THR A 556 -30.90 -28.12 -10.07
C THR A 556 -31.11 -27.41 -11.41
N GLU A 557 -31.83 -26.30 -11.43
CA GLU A 557 -32.09 -25.52 -12.63
C GLU A 557 -31.04 -24.44 -12.81
N ARG A 558 -30.61 -24.22 -14.06
CA ARG A 558 -29.60 -23.22 -14.37
C ARG A 558 -30.18 -21.82 -14.34
N VAL A 559 -29.57 -20.93 -13.56
CA VAL A 559 -29.95 -19.51 -13.53
C VAL A 559 -29.27 -18.72 -14.66
N CYS A 560 -28.11 -19.19 -15.14
CA CYS A 560 -27.35 -18.52 -16.19
C CYS A 560 -27.10 -19.41 -17.41
N GLU A 561 -28.06 -19.43 -18.35
CA GLU A 561 -27.95 -20.20 -19.60
C GLU A 561 -26.81 -19.70 -20.51
N ALA A 562 -26.49 -18.41 -20.46
CA ALA A 562 -25.44 -17.78 -21.27
C ALA A 562 -24.04 -18.36 -21.00
N LEU A 563 -23.85 -19.06 -19.88
CA LEU A 563 -22.60 -19.71 -19.48
C LEU A 563 -22.56 -21.22 -19.85
N GLY A 564 -23.60 -21.75 -20.51
CA GLY A 564 -23.88 -23.17 -20.58
C GLY A 564 -23.23 -24.00 -21.71
N GLN A 565 -22.50 -25.03 -21.26
CA GLN A 565 -22.00 -26.25 -21.94
C GLN A 565 -21.09 -26.07 -23.17
N GLY A 566 -19.83 -25.74 -22.87
CA GLY A 566 -18.70 -25.84 -23.78
C GLY A 566 -18.13 -24.48 -24.14
N GLY A 567 -17.15 -24.01 -23.36
CA GLY A 567 -16.22 -22.94 -23.74
C GLY A 567 -16.79 -21.85 -24.65
N GLY A 568 -17.89 -21.22 -24.23
CA GLY A 568 -18.62 -20.24 -25.02
C GLY A 568 -17.81 -18.97 -25.20
N ALA A 569 -17.05 -18.94 -26.30
CA ALA A 569 -16.50 -17.73 -26.87
C ALA A 569 -17.59 -16.66 -27.01
N LEU A 570 -17.53 -15.60 -26.19
CA LEU A 570 -18.26 -14.37 -26.44
C LEU A 570 -17.32 -13.16 -26.35
N ILE A 571 -16.92 -12.78 -27.57
CA ILE A 571 -16.66 -11.42 -28.10
C ILE A 571 -15.38 -10.72 -27.60
N GLY A 572 -14.36 -10.83 -28.44
CA GLY A 572 -13.08 -10.14 -28.30
C GLY A 572 -11.88 -11.09 -28.39
N ALA A 573 -11.91 -12.08 -29.27
CA ALA A 573 -10.71 -12.81 -29.65
C ALA A 573 -9.76 -11.87 -30.43
N ALA A 574 -9.08 -10.98 -29.70
CA ALA A 574 -7.67 -10.78 -29.97
C ALA A 574 -7.01 -12.14 -29.75
N GLU A 575 -6.11 -12.50 -30.65
CA GLU A 575 -5.55 -13.83 -30.87
C GLU A 575 -5.50 -14.72 -29.63
N ARG A 576 -6.16 -15.88 -29.77
CA ARG A 576 -6.11 -16.97 -28.80
C ARG A 576 -4.65 -17.39 -28.63
N THR A 577 -4.05 -17.09 -27.49
CA THR A 577 -3.00 -17.96 -26.96
C THR A 577 -3.67 -19.27 -26.56
N ALA A 578 -3.13 -20.37 -27.08
CA ALA A 578 -3.52 -21.73 -26.72
C ALA A 578 -3.38 -21.93 -25.19
N PRO A 579 -4.00 -22.98 -24.59
CA PRO A 579 -3.52 -23.45 -23.29
C PRO A 579 -2.01 -23.54 -23.35
N LEU A 580 -1.29 -23.01 -22.34
CA LEU A 580 0.17 -23.05 -22.19
C LEU A 580 0.70 -24.22 -23.00
N GLN A 581 1.22 -23.91 -24.20
CA GLN A 581 1.80 -24.92 -25.07
C GLN A 581 2.83 -25.64 -24.19
N GLU A 582 2.77 -26.96 -24.13
CA GLU A 582 3.70 -27.83 -23.39
C GLU A 582 5.18 -27.62 -23.80
N ASP A 583 5.44 -26.71 -24.73
CA ASP A 583 6.73 -26.29 -25.26
C ASP A 583 7.47 -25.41 -24.24
N GLY A 584 8.04 -26.03 -23.19
CA GLY A 584 9.03 -25.35 -22.35
C GLY A 584 9.24 -25.89 -20.93
N CYS A 585 8.55 -26.95 -20.52
CA CYS A 585 8.88 -27.66 -19.28
C CYS A 585 9.41 -29.04 -19.66
N GLU A 586 10.72 -29.18 -19.84
CA GLU A 586 11.31 -30.52 -20.00
C GLU A 586 11.10 -31.29 -18.68
N ARG A 587 10.23 -32.31 -18.71
CA ARG A 587 10.21 -33.33 -17.65
C ARG A 587 11.53 -34.12 -17.71
N ARG A 588 12.59 -33.61 -17.08
CA ARG A 588 13.83 -34.38 -16.86
C ARG A 588 13.57 -35.44 -15.80
N ALA A 589 12.88 -36.51 -16.17
CA ALA A 589 12.64 -37.67 -15.31
C ALA A 589 13.86 -38.61 -15.20
N GLY A 590 15.09 -38.11 -15.37
CA GLY A 590 16.29 -38.96 -15.43
C GLY A 590 17.49 -38.31 -14.78
N GLY A 591 17.82 -38.72 -13.55
CA GLY A 591 19.15 -38.52 -12.96
C GLY A 591 19.20 -38.13 -11.49
N LEU A 592 18.13 -37.62 -10.89
CA LEU A 592 18.14 -37.19 -9.49
C LEU A 592 17.74 -38.35 -8.57
N HIS A 593 18.72 -38.84 -7.79
CA HIS A 593 18.55 -39.94 -6.83
C HIS A 593 17.76 -39.47 -5.59
N LEU A 594 16.44 -39.30 -5.72
CA LEU A 594 15.52 -39.18 -4.57
C LEU A 594 15.14 -40.58 -4.09
N VAL A 595 15.26 -40.82 -2.78
CA VAL A 595 14.82 -42.08 -2.16
C VAL A 595 13.67 -41.76 -1.22
N GLU A 596 12.49 -42.32 -1.49
CA GLU A 596 11.38 -42.24 -0.54
C GLU A 596 11.75 -43.01 0.74
N GLY A 597 11.70 -42.33 1.88
CA GLY A 597 11.99 -42.93 3.18
C GLY A 597 11.01 -44.08 3.49
N ALA A 598 11.53 -45.26 3.82
CA ALA A 598 10.73 -46.46 4.06
C ALA A 598 10.03 -46.48 5.44
N VAL A 599 10.26 -45.48 6.30
CA VAL A 599 9.78 -45.44 7.68
C VAL A 599 9.07 -44.11 7.93
N PRO A 600 7.79 -44.10 8.37
CA PRO A 600 7.14 -42.89 8.86
C PRO A 600 7.94 -42.35 10.04
N VAL A 601 8.62 -41.23 9.84
CA VAL A 601 9.34 -40.56 10.91
C VAL A 601 8.30 -40.00 11.88
N GLN A 602 8.29 -40.44 13.14
CA GLN A 602 7.48 -39.81 14.18
C GLN A 602 8.11 -38.46 14.57
N GLY A 603 7.77 -37.42 13.82
CA GLY A 603 8.15 -36.03 14.10
C GLY A 603 9.58 -35.66 13.69
N TRP A 604 9.84 -34.35 13.61
CA TRP A 604 11.15 -33.81 13.29
C TRP A 604 12.10 -33.90 14.50
N PRO A 605 13.31 -34.49 14.37
CA PRO A 605 14.24 -34.69 15.48
C PRO A 605 15.03 -33.40 15.83
N CYS A 606 14.34 -32.29 16.10
CA CYS A 606 14.98 -31.11 16.65
C CYS A 606 15.36 -31.35 18.12
N GLN A 607 16.63 -31.15 18.46
CA GLN A 607 17.10 -31.03 19.84
C GLN A 607 17.44 -29.56 20.12
N PRO A 608 16.62 -28.83 20.91
CA PRO A 608 16.90 -27.45 21.25
C PRO A 608 18.13 -27.36 22.16
N VAL A 609 18.81 -26.21 22.12
CA VAL A 609 19.90 -25.88 23.05
C VAL A 609 19.47 -25.94 24.52
N ALA A 610 20.43 -26.22 25.40
CA ALA A 610 20.20 -26.34 26.84
C ALA A 610 19.54 -25.08 27.43
N GLY A 611 18.52 -25.25 28.27
CA GLY A 611 17.70 -24.14 28.80
C GLY A 611 16.42 -23.85 28.00
N HIS A 612 16.23 -24.47 26.83
CA HIS A 612 15.02 -24.39 26.01
C HIS A 612 14.34 -25.76 25.79
N GLU A 613 14.48 -26.72 26.72
CA GLU A 613 14.03 -28.10 26.51
C GLU A 613 12.50 -28.27 26.30
N GLY A 614 11.71 -27.22 26.49
CA GLY A 614 10.25 -27.20 26.24
C GLY A 614 9.82 -26.49 24.96
N GLU A 615 10.73 -25.86 24.23
CA GLU A 615 10.43 -25.06 23.02
C GLU A 615 10.86 -25.82 21.76
N GLN A 616 9.88 -26.31 20.99
CA GLN A 616 10.13 -26.96 19.70
C GLN A 616 10.05 -25.91 18.59
N HIS A 617 11.12 -25.16 18.38
CA HIS A 617 11.24 -24.18 17.31
C HIS A 617 12.51 -24.41 16.48
N PRO A 618 12.46 -24.40 15.14
CA PRO A 618 13.61 -24.70 14.29
C PRO A 618 14.85 -23.86 14.55
N SER A 619 14.65 -22.56 14.82
CA SER A 619 15.75 -21.63 15.08
C SER A 619 16.60 -22.00 16.30
N LEU A 620 16.10 -22.83 17.22
CA LEU A 620 16.80 -23.24 18.45
C LEU A 620 17.58 -24.55 18.30
N CYS A 621 17.47 -25.25 17.18
CA CYS A 621 18.11 -26.55 16.96
C CYS A 621 19.50 -26.34 16.33
N ASN A 622 20.58 -26.83 16.96
CA ASN A 622 21.93 -26.73 16.39
C ASN A 622 22.74 -28.05 16.39
N ALA A 623 22.22 -29.13 16.96
CA ALA A 623 22.95 -30.39 17.15
C ALA A 623 23.58 -30.95 15.84
N ASP A 624 22.79 -30.96 14.76
CA ASP A 624 23.28 -31.41 13.44
C ASP A 624 24.46 -30.57 12.92
N TYR A 625 24.53 -29.28 13.25
CA TYR A 625 25.63 -28.40 12.85
C TYR A 625 26.88 -28.60 13.70
N LEU A 626 26.71 -28.94 14.97
CA LEU A 626 27.84 -29.29 15.84
C LEU A 626 28.49 -30.60 15.38
N GLU A 627 27.69 -31.57 14.93
CA GLU A 627 28.16 -32.84 14.39
C GLU A 627 28.64 -32.74 12.92
N PHE A 628 28.26 -31.69 12.19
CA PHE A 628 28.66 -31.51 10.79
C PHE A 628 30.17 -31.53 10.62
N SER A 629 30.91 -30.89 11.54
CA SER A 629 32.38 -30.86 11.47
C SER A 629 33.01 -32.25 11.62
N ASP A 630 32.37 -33.16 12.35
CA ASP A 630 32.84 -34.55 12.47
C ASP A 630 32.53 -35.34 11.19
N ARG A 631 31.36 -35.10 10.58
CA ARG A 631 30.93 -35.76 9.33
C ARG A 631 31.71 -35.28 8.10
N ALA A 632 31.95 -33.98 8.01
CA ALA A 632 32.57 -33.32 6.88
C ALA A 632 34.05 -32.92 7.14
N GLY A 633 34.61 -33.26 8.30
CA GLY A 633 35.96 -32.81 8.69
C GLY A 633 37.10 -33.29 7.79
N SER A 634 36.87 -34.31 6.95
CA SER A 634 37.83 -34.73 5.92
C SER A 634 37.82 -33.87 4.65
N LEU A 635 36.81 -33.01 4.51
CA LEU A 635 36.55 -32.15 3.35
C LEU A 635 37.05 -30.70 3.55
N ALA A 636 37.51 -30.38 4.75
CA ALA A 636 38.04 -29.07 5.11
C ALA A 636 39.34 -29.21 5.89
N VAL A 637 40.08 -28.12 6.02
CA VAL A 637 41.21 -28.01 6.94
C VAL A 637 40.73 -27.25 8.17
N PRO A 638 40.56 -27.93 9.33
CA PRO A 638 40.17 -27.25 10.56
C PRO A 638 41.19 -26.20 10.97
N VAL A 639 40.73 -25.17 11.67
CA VAL A 639 41.62 -24.15 12.23
C VAL A 639 42.37 -24.72 13.43
N GLU A 640 43.71 -24.62 13.39
CA GLU A 640 44.61 -25.23 14.40
C GLU A 640 44.28 -24.78 15.84
N ASN A 641 43.78 -23.55 16.02
CA ASN A 641 43.42 -23.00 17.32
C ASN A 641 42.12 -22.18 17.22
N CYS A 642 41.01 -22.84 17.51
CA CYS A 642 39.67 -22.23 17.53
C CYS A 642 39.57 -21.00 18.48
N GLY A 643 40.24 -21.05 19.64
CA GLY A 643 40.29 -19.90 20.56
C GLY A 643 41.03 -18.69 19.98
N ALA A 644 42.08 -18.94 19.18
CA ALA A 644 42.77 -17.86 18.46
C ALA A 644 41.92 -17.27 17.34
N LEU A 645 41.15 -18.10 16.62
CA LEU A 645 40.19 -17.62 15.61
C LEU A 645 39.13 -16.72 16.23
N HIS A 646 38.55 -17.13 17.35
CA HIS A 646 37.53 -16.33 18.05
C HIS A 646 38.11 -14.98 18.49
N ALA A 647 39.30 -14.97 19.10
CA ALA A 647 39.99 -13.74 19.48
C ALA A 647 40.31 -12.84 18.27
N GLN A 648 40.67 -13.44 17.14
CA GLN A 648 40.92 -12.73 15.88
C GLN A 648 39.64 -12.07 15.35
N LEU A 649 38.50 -12.78 15.31
CA LEU A 649 37.22 -12.23 14.86
C LEU A 649 36.78 -11.07 15.76
N ALA A 650 36.91 -11.22 17.08
CA ALA A 650 36.63 -10.13 18.03
C ALA A 650 37.56 -8.91 17.81
N GLN A 651 38.83 -9.14 17.44
CA GLN A 651 39.75 -8.05 17.10
C GLN A 651 39.36 -7.36 15.80
N MET A 652 39.03 -8.14 14.76
CA MET A 652 38.55 -7.61 13.48
C MET A 652 37.29 -6.76 13.67
N TRP A 653 36.35 -7.20 14.51
CA TRP A 653 35.19 -6.39 14.87
C TRP A 653 35.58 -5.03 15.47
N ARG A 654 36.49 -5.01 16.46
CA ARG A 654 37.04 -3.77 17.04
C ARG A 654 37.75 -2.88 16.01
N ASP A 655 38.28 -3.47 14.95
CA ASP A 655 38.92 -2.77 13.83
C ASP A 655 37.92 -2.29 12.76
N GLY A 656 36.60 -2.37 13.04
CA GLY A 656 35.55 -1.86 12.15
C GLY A 656 35.27 -2.75 10.94
N TRP A 657 35.33 -4.08 11.13
CA TRP A 657 34.92 -5.05 10.12
C TRP A 657 33.40 -5.23 9.98
N ASP A 658 32.63 -4.63 10.89
CA ASP A 658 31.18 -4.46 10.82
C ASP A 658 30.74 -3.31 9.87
N GLN A 659 31.67 -2.75 9.09
CA GLN A 659 31.39 -1.72 8.08
C GLN A 659 31.54 -2.28 6.66
N PRO A 660 30.75 -1.79 5.68
CA PRO A 660 30.85 -2.21 4.28
C PRO A 660 32.28 -2.12 3.73
N ARG A 661 32.72 -3.17 3.02
CA ARG A 661 34.03 -3.18 2.35
C ARG A 661 33.91 -2.60 0.94
N PRO A 662 34.94 -1.91 0.41
CA PRO A 662 34.91 -1.47 -0.98
C PRO A 662 34.92 -2.69 -1.92
N PRO A 663 34.30 -2.59 -3.11
CA PRO A 663 34.34 -3.67 -4.10
C PRO A 663 35.75 -3.91 -4.58
N ILE A 664 36.07 -5.18 -4.87
CA ILE A 664 37.29 -5.55 -5.59
C ILE A 664 37.10 -5.14 -7.06
N PRO A 665 37.91 -4.22 -7.60
CA PRO A 665 37.78 -3.79 -8.99
C PRO A 665 38.07 -4.93 -9.96
N GLU A 666 37.38 -4.95 -11.11
CA GLU A 666 37.63 -5.87 -12.22
C GLU A 666 37.36 -7.36 -11.93
N LEU A 667 36.70 -7.70 -10.82
CA LEU A 667 36.28 -9.07 -10.53
C LEU A 667 35.11 -9.46 -11.45
N SER A 668 35.33 -10.43 -12.34
CA SER A 668 34.28 -10.98 -13.19
C SER A 668 33.28 -11.84 -12.41
N ALA A 669 32.08 -12.05 -12.95
CA ALA A 669 31.07 -12.91 -12.34
C ALA A 669 31.58 -14.36 -12.14
N GLU A 670 32.31 -14.90 -13.12
CA GLU A 670 32.93 -16.23 -13.04
C GLU A 670 33.96 -16.32 -11.91
N GLN A 671 34.85 -15.33 -11.80
CA GLN A 671 35.82 -15.26 -10.71
C GLN A 671 35.14 -15.12 -9.35
N LEU A 672 34.05 -14.35 -9.25
CA LEU A 672 33.29 -14.23 -8.02
C LEU A 672 32.66 -15.58 -7.63
N THR A 673 32.12 -16.34 -8.59
CA THR A 673 31.60 -17.70 -8.33
C THR A 673 32.70 -18.64 -7.83
N ASP A 674 33.88 -18.63 -8.47
CA ASP A 674 35.03 -19.45 -8.03
C ASP A 674 35.50 -19.07 -6.62
N ASP A 675 35.62 -17.77 -6.35
CA ASP A 675 35.98 -17.25 -5.04
C ASP A 675 34.94 -17.64 -3.98
N LEU A 676 33.65 -17.59 -4.29
CA LEU A 676 32.57 -18.02 -3.40
C LEU A 676 32.65 -19.52 -3.10
N LEU A 677 32.89 -20.37 -4.10
CA LEU A 677 33.06 -21.82 -3.92
C LEU A 677 34.24 -22.15 -3.02
N ALA A 678 35.36 -21.43 -3.19
CA ALA A 678 36.55 -21.59 -2.36
C ALA A 678 36.33 -21.07 -0.93
N VAL A 679 35.73 -19.89 -0.77
CA VAL A 679 35.50 -19.24 0.52
C VAL A 679 34.48 -19.99 1.37
N LEU A 680 33.43 -20.57 0.77
CA LEU A 680 32.43 -21.38 1.47
C LEU A 680 32.85 -22.85 1.60
N ASN A 681 34.00 -23.23 1.03
CA ASN A 681 34.47 -24.61 0.95
C ASN A 681 33.40 -25.60 0.42
N LEU A 682 32.62 -25.16 -0.58
CA LEU A 682 31.51 -25.94 -1.13
C LEU A 682 31.90 -26.79 -2.35
N GLY A 683 33.06 -26.53 -2.96
CA GLY A 683 33.47 -27.20 -4.20
C GLY A 683 33.41 -28.73 -4.14
N VAL A 684 33.92 -29.33 -3.05
CA VAL A 684 33.88 -30.80 -2.85
C VAL A 684 32.47 -31.29 -2.50
N LEU A 685 31.69 -30.50 -1.76
CA LEU A 685 30.31 -30.86 -1.39
C LEU A 685 29.38 -30.92 -2.60
N ILE A 686 29.59 -30.02 -3.57
CA ILE A 686 28.80 -29.92 -4.80
C ILE A 686 29.35 -30.88 -5.87
N GLY A 687 30.65 -30.82 -6.16
CA GLY A 687 31.28 -31.55 -7.26
C GLY A 687 31.69 -32.99 -6.94
N GLY A 688 31.79 -33.36 -5.66
CA GLY A 688 32.32 -34.65 -5.21
C GLY A 688 33.84 -34.74 -5.26
N ASP A 689 34.38 -35.86 -4.77
CA ASP A 689 35.79 -36.26 -4.90
C ASP A 689 35.90 -37.79 -5.04
N GLU A 690 37.12 -38.35 -4.99
CA GLU A 690 37.32 -39.80 -5.07
C GLU A 690 36.65 -40.60 -3.93
N ARG A 691 36.24 -39.93 -2.84
CA ARG A 691 35.67 -40.53 -1.63
C ARG A 691 34.20 -40.18 -1.41
N HIS A 692 33.67 -39.16 -2.09
CA HIS A 692 32.32 -38.64 -1.89
C HIS A 692 31.65 -38.33 -3.22
N ASP A 693 30.43 -38.84 -3.40
CA ASP A 693 29.61 -38.56 -4.58
C ASP A 693 29.27 -37.06 -4.67
N SER A 694 29.09 -36.56 -5.89
CA SER A 694 28.62 -35.20 -6.15
C SER A 694 27.22 -34.96 -5.56
N LEU A 695 26.83 -33.69 -5.34
CA LEU A 695 25.49 -33.34 -4.88
C LEU A 695 24.40 -33.92 -5.79
N SER A 696 24.61 -33.94 -7.10
CA SER A 696 23.67 -34.52 -8.07
C SER A 696 23.51 -36.04 -7.92
N GLU A 697 24.59 -36.76 -7.65
CA GLU A 697 24.62 -38.22 -7.60
C GLU A 697 24.24 -38.79 -6.24
N ARG A 698 24.57 -38.10 -5.15
CA ARG A 698 24.34 -38.56 -3.78
C ARG A 698 22.84 -38.77 -3.52
N PRO A 699 22.38 -39.88 -2.92
CA PRO A 699 20.96 -40.04 -2.60
C PRO A 699 20.47 -38.99 -1.59
N LEU A 700 19.30 -38.39 -1.86
CA LEU A 700 18.59 -37.54 -0.89
C LEU A 700 17.34 -38.29 -0.42
N GLU A 701 17.30 -38.64 0.86
CA GLU A 701 16.15 -39.33 1.44
C GLU A 701 15.08 -38.29 1.80
N VAL A 702 13.85 -38.51 1.33
CA VAL A 702 12.72 -37.60 1.55
C VAL A 702 11.61 -38.33 2.29
N SER A 703 11.10 -37.72 3.35
CA SER A 703 9.94 -38.20 4.10
C SER A 703 8.87 -37.12 4.19
N VAL A 704 7.61 -37.47 3.91
CA VAL A 704 6.45 -36.61 4.15
C VAL A 704 5.93 -36.91 5.56
N LEU A 705 5.99 -35.94 6.46
CA LEU A 705 5.52 -36.07 7.84
C LEU A 705 4.00 -35.91 7.95
N GLY A 706 3.45 -35.02 7.12
CA GLY A 706 2.06 -34.65 7.13
C GLY A 706 1.64 -34.08 5.79
N GLU A 707 0.37 -34.29 5.45
CA GLU A 707 -0.26 -33.70 4.28
C GLU A 707 -1.62 -33.16 4.66
N ARG A 708 -1.92 -31.93 4.24
CA ARG A 708 -3.22 -31.32 4.46
C ARG A 708 -3.67 -30.52 3.24
N ASP A 709 -4.97 -30.53 3.01
CA ASP A 709 -5.63 -29.62 2.08
C ASP A 709 -6.00 -28.34 2.84
N ALA A 710 -5.45 -27.20 2.39
CA ALA A 710 -5.65 -25.90 3.02
C ALA A 710 -6.81 -25.10 2.38
N GLY A 711 -7.61 -25.72 1.50
CA GLY A 711 -8.74 -25.05 0.85
C GLY A 711 -8.28 -24.04 -0.21
N GLY A 712 -7.31 -24.42 -1.01
CA GLY A 712 -6.72 -23.56 -2.06
C GLY A 712 -5.37 -24.04 -2.57
N TYR A 713 -4.71 -24.91 -1.79
CA TYR A 713 -3.46 -25.58 -2.13
C TYR A 713 -3.27 -26.81 -1.25
N ARG A 714 -2.44 -27.75 -1.69
CA ARG A 714 -1.96 -28.88 -0.89
C ARG A 714 -0.70 -28.48 -0.14
N GLU A 715 -0.65 -28.74 1.15
CA GLU A 715 0.53 -28.51 1.98
C GLU A 715 1.11 -29.84 2.42
N LEU A 716 2.40 -30.04 2.14
CA LEU A 716 3.17 -31.20 2.57
C LEU A 716 4.26 -30.74 3.53
N GLU A 717 4.30 -31.35 4.71
CA GLU A 717 5.36 -31.19 5.69
C GLU A 717 6.46 -32.22 5.38
N LEU A 718 7.68 -31.75 5.15
CA LEU A 718 8.78 -32.54 4.57
C LEU A 718 10.00 -32.58 5.48
N VAL A 719 10.70 -33.71 5.46
CA VAL A 719 12.07 -33.86 5.96
C VAL A 719 12.96 -34.38 4.83
N LEU A 720 14.00 -33.62 4.49
CA LEU A 720 15.09 -33.99 3.59
C LEU A 720 16.28 -34.45 4.45
N ARG A 721 16.73 -35.69 4.32
CA ARG A 721 17.88 -36.22 5.07
C ARG A 721 19.10 -36.33 4.15
N ASP A 722 20.14 -35.58 4.50
CA ASP A 722 21.46 -35.64 3.88
C ASP A 722 22.49 -36.14 4.90
N PRO A 723 23.42 -37.04 4.52
CA PRO A 723 24.38 -37.64 5.45
C PRO A 723 25.34 -36.62 6.08
N LEU A 724 25.56 -35.46 5.46
CA LEU A 724 26.48 -34.44 5.94
C LEU A 724 25.75 -33.45 6.86
N VAL A 725 24.65 -32.83 6.40
CA VAL A 725 23.94 -31.79 7.16
C VAL A 725 22.78 -32.31 8.02
N GLY A 726 22.47 -33.60 7.97
CA GLY A 726 21.40 -34.19 8.77
C GLY A 726 20.02 -33.91 8.19
N SER A 727 19.05 -33.54 9.04
CA SER A 727 17.64 -33.43 8.64
C SER A 727 17.22 -31.98 8.42
N VAL A 728 16.92 -31.62 7.17
CA VAL A 728 16.38 -30.32 6.76
C VAL A 728 14.86 -30.41 6.68
N HIS A 729 14.15 -29.55 7.41
CA HIS A 729 12.69 -29.53 7.42
C HIS A 729 12.16 -28.42 6.49
N GLY A 730 10.94 -28.59 5.98
CA GLY A 730 10.28 -27.55 5.20
C GLY A 730 8.83 -27.85 4.86
N LEU A 731 8.14 -26.84 4.35
CA LEU A 731 6.77 -26.91 3.85
C LEU A 731 6.75 -26.76 2.34
N LEU A 732 6.19 -27.75 1.64
CA LEU A 732 5.90 -27.65 0.22
C LEU A 732 4.42 -27.33 0.02
N LEU A 733 4.16 -26.17 -0.58
CA LEU A 733 2.83 -25.70 -0.97
C LEU A 733 2.66 -25.93 -2.46
N LEU A 734 1.71 -26.78 -2.83
CA LEU A 734 1.39 -27.10 -4.21
C LEU A 734 0.06 -26.45 -4.59
N PRO A 735 0.00 -25.72 -5.73
CA PRO A 735 -1.28 -25.34 -6.32
C PRO A 735 -2.16 -26.59 -6.48
N PRO A 736 -3.49 -26.43 -6.56
CA PRO A 736 -4.33 -27.57 -6.90
C PRO A 736 -3.93 -28.12 -8.29
N GLY A 737 -4.30 -29.36 -8.62
CA GLY A 737 -3.91 -30.00 -9.89
C GLY A 737 -2.63 -30.85 -9.82
N GLU A 738 -2.19 -31.36 -10.98
CA GLU A 738 -1.07 -32.32 -11.08
C GLU A 738 0.28 -31.67 -11.43
N GLY A 739 0.30 -30.39 -11.84
CA GLY A 739 1.50 -29.72 -12.35
C GLY A 739 1.85 -30.11 -13.79
N PRO A 740 3.10 -29.86 -14.26
CA PRO A 740 4.18 -29.23 -13.52
C PRO A 740 3.95 -27.73 -13.32
N PHE A 741 4.19 -27.24 -12.10
CA PHE A 741 4.05 -25.83 -11.73
C PHE A 741 5.41 -25.13 -11.79
N PRO A 742 5.49 -23.84 -12.21
CA PRO A 742 6.61 -23.01 -11.80
C PRO A 742 6.72 -23.05 -10.26
N ALA A 743 7.94 -22.95 -9.73
CA ALA A 743 8.16 -23.03 -8.30
C ALA A 743 9.02 -21.90 -7.78
N VAL A 744 8.91 -21.61 -6.50
CA VAL A 744 9.85 -20.77 -5.76
C VAL A 744 10.41 -21.55 -4.57
N LEU A 745 11.71 -21.45 -4.36
CA LEU A 745 12.32 -21.76 -3.08
C LEU A 745 12.23 -20.49 -2.22
N ALA A 746 11.63 -20.59 -1.04
CA ALA A 746 11.52 -19.51 -0.08
C ALA A 746 12.46 -19.76 1.11
N LEU A 747 13.30 -18.77 1.41
CA LEU A 747 14.27 -18.78 2.50
C LEU A 747 13.84 -17.78 3.58
N PRO A 748 13.40 -18.25 4.76
CA PRO A 748 12.98 -17.38 5.86
C PRO A 748 14.09 -16.54 6.51
N GLY A 749 13.67 -15.56 7.31
CA GLY A 749 14.54 -14.71 8.11
C GLY A 749 14.82 -15.26 9.51
N HIS A 750 15.70 -14.59 10.27
CA HIS A 750 16.00 -14.94 11.66
C HIS A 750 14.73 -15.06 12.51
N GLY A 751 14.66 -16.14 13.30
CA GLY A 751 13.54 -16.44 14.19
C GLY A 751 12.25 -16.90 13.50
N GLU A 752 12.24 -17.03 12.17
CA GLU A 752 11.04 -17.39 11.40
C GLU A 752 11.05 -18.87 11.01
N SER A 753 9.93 -19.55 11.28
CA SER A 753 9.64 -20.89 10.76
C SER A 753 9.02 -20.85 9.36
N ALA A 754 9.00 -21.99 8.65
CA ALA A 754 8.35 -22.13 7.36
C ALA A 754 6.84 -21.79 7.42
N ALA A 755 6.18 -22.13 8.54
CA ALA A 755 4.77 -21.79 8.76
C ALA A 755 4.56 -20.28 8.96
N GLU A 756 5.44 -19.60 9.70
CA GLU A 756 5.37 -18.16 9.87
C GLU A 756 5.68 -17.42 8.56
N HIS A 757 6.66 -17.90 7.78
CA HIS A 757 6.94 -17.34 6.47
C HIS A 757 5.77 -17.52 5.50
N ARG A 758 5.12 -18.69 5.54
CA ARG A 758 3.86 -18.90 4.82
C ARG A 758 2.86 -17.81 5.19
N ASP A 759 2.56 -17.65 6.47
CA ASP A 759 1.43 -16.83 6.96
C ASP A 759 1.72 -15.32 6.95
N GLN A 760 2.95 -14.92 7.24
CA GLN A 760 3.35 -13.53 7.49
C GLN A 760 4.20 -12.91 6.38
N ARG A 761 4.70 -13.72 5.43
CA ARG A 761 5.52 -13.27 4.29
C ARG A 761 4.91 -13.65 2.95
N PHE A 762 3.59 -13.79 2.92
CA PHE A 762 2.81 -14.05 1.71
C PHE A 762 3.11 -15.41 1.05
N GLY A 763 3.78 -16.34 1.74
CA GLY A 763 4.10 -17.66 1.18
C GLY A 763 2.85 -18.44 0.73
N TRP A 764 1.73 -18.30 1.44
CA TRP A 764 0.44 -18.92 1.04
C TRP A 764 -0.14 -18.37 -0.28
N LEU A 765 0.35 -17.23 -0.78
CA LEU A 765 -0.14 -16.61 -2.00
C LEU A 765 0.49 -17.16 -3.28
N PHE A 766 1.67 -17.77 -3.20
CA PHE A 766 2.30 -18.40 -4.37
C PHE A 766 1.42 -19.47 -5.03
N PRO A 767 0.87 -20.46 -4.30
CA PRO A 767 0.03 -21.46 -4.94
C PRO A 767 -1.29 -20.88 -5.47
N GLU A 768 -1.74 -19.79 -4.85
CA GLU A 768 -2.86 -18.96 -5.28
C GLU A 768 -2.61 -18.13 -6.56
N GLU A 769 -1.38 -18.09 -7.04
CA GLU A 769 -0.97 -17.54 -8.34
C GLU A 769 -0.47 -18.64 -9.29
N GLY A 770 -0.67 -19.91 -8.93
CA GLY A 770 -0.26 -21.07 -9.73
C GLY A 770 1.23 -21.42 -9.62
N ILE A 771 1.92 -20.92 -8.59
CA ILE A 771 3.34 -21.16 -8.34
C ILE A 771 3.49 -22.05 -7.10
N ALA A 772 4.20 -23.17 -7.20
CA ALA A 772 4.55 -23.99 -6.04
C ALA A 772 5.57 -23.25 -5.15
N ALA A 773 5.48 -23.42 -3.84
CA ALA A 773 6.44 -22.82 -2.91
C ALA A 773 7.02 -23.87 -1.96
N LEU A 774 8.33 -24.06 -1.97
CA LEU A 774 9.03 -24.81 -0.93
C LEU A 774 9.65 -23.82 0.05
N ILE A 775 9.23 -23.86 1.30
CA ILE A 775 9.68 -22.97 2.37
C ILE A 775 10.50 -23.80 3.36
N LEU A 776 11.77 -23.43 3.57
CA LEU A 776 12.65 -24.20 4.47
C LEU A 776 12.57 -23.70 5.90
N ASP A 777 12.65 -24.63 6.86
CA ASP A 777 12.91 -24.30 8.25
C ASP A 777 14.41 -24.19 8.49
N THR A 778 14.87 -22.98 8.80
CA THR A 778 16.29 -22.72 9.01
C THR A 778 16.67 -22.97 10.47
N ARG A 779 17.65 -23.84 10.69
CA ARG A 779 18.14 -24.23 12.02
C ARG A 779 19.18 -23.25 12.55
N ALA A 780 19.38 -23.20 13.87
CA ALA A 780 20.33 -22.33 14.57
C ALA A 780 20.25 -20.87 14.07
N TYR A 781 19.08 -20.27 14.21
CA TYR A 781 18.70 -19.00 13.59
C TYR A 781 17.99 -18.07 14.58
N ASP A 782 18.34 -18.21 15.85
CA ASP A 782 17.71 -17.56 17.00
C ASP A 782 18.31 -16.19 17.34
N THR A 783 19.32 -15.72 16.60
CA THR A 783 20.16 -14.57 16.98
C THR A 783 20.75 -14.72 18.38
N GLY A 784 20.92 -15.95 18.85
CA GLY A 784 21.19 -16.28 20.24
C GLY A 784 22.30 -17.32 20.37
N ILE A 785 22.15 -18.21 21.34
CA ILE A 785 23.20 -19.17 21.70
C ILE A 785 23.30 -20.30 20.67
N ALA A 786 22.17 -20.73 20.09
CA ALA A 786 22.18 -21.83 19.13
C ALA A 786 22.95 -21.45 17.86
N GLU A 787 22.65 -20.28 17.32
CA GLU A 787 23.39 -19.67 16.21
C GLU A 787 24.86 -19.43 16.54
N HIS A 788 25.16 -18.93 17.74
CA HIS A 788 26.54 -18.66 18.15
C HIS A 788 27.42 -19.92 18.18
N GLU A 789 26.93 -20.97 18.83
CA GLU A 789 27.65 -22.24 18.94
C GLU A 789 27.85 -22.89 17.58
N ALA A 790 26.80 -22.91 16.74
CA ALA A 790 26.88 -23.43 15.38
C ALA A 790 27.88 -22.66 14.52
N SER A 791 27.82 -21.32 14.55
CA SER A 791 28.70 -20.46 13.77
C SER A 791 30.17 -20.65 14.15
N LEU A 792 30.47 -20.68 15.44
CA LEU A 792 31.84 -20.89 15.93
C LEU A 792 32.34 -22.30 15.61
N ALA A 793 31.53 -23.34 15.83
CA ALA A 793 31.91 -24.71 15.54
C ALA A 793 32.26 -24.91 14.06
N LEU A 794 31.41 -24.41 13.15
CA LEU A 794 31.63 -24.52 11.70
C LEU A 794 32.85 -23.73 11.25
N LEU A 795 33.04 -22.50 11.75
CA LEU A 795 34.24 -21.70 11.46
C LEU A 795 35.53 -22.41 11.90
N CYS A 796 35.51 -23.04 13.08
CA CYS A 796 36.66 -23.80 13.56
C CYS A 796 36.88 -25.11 12.77
N GLY A 797 35.81 -25.70 12.24
CA GLY A 797 35.86 -26.85 11.33
C GLY A 797 36.32 -26.54 9.91
N GLY A 798 36.56 -25.27 9.56
CA GLY A 798 36.97 -24.84 8.21
C GLY A 798 35.80 -24.60 7.25
N PHE A 799 34.59 -24.42 7.79
CA PHE A 799 33.37 -24.05 7.06
C PHE A 799 32.80 -22.74 7.63
N SER A 800 31.55 -22.42 7.32
CA SER A 800 30.77 -21.37 7.97
C SER A 800 29.30 -21.76 8.03
N LEU A 801 28.52 -21.10 8.88
CA LEU A 801 27.08 -21.33 8.92
C LEU A 801 26.41 -20.93 7.59
N MET A 802 26.93 -19.91 6.90
CA MET A 802 26.52 -19.60 5.52
C MET A 802 26.80 -20.74 4.53
N SER A 803 27.90 -21.47 4.69
CA SER A 803 28.24 -22.62 3.83
C SER A 803 27.15 -23.68 3.92
N VAL A 804 26.76 -24.02 5.16
CA VAL A 804 25.73 -25.03 5.41
C VAL A 804 24.38 -24.58 4.87
N ARG A 805 23.96 -23.33 5.10
CA ARG A 805 22.67 -22.81 4.61
C ARG A 805 22.56 -22.78 3.08
N VAL A 806 23.63 -22.36 2.40
CA VAL A 806 23.68 -22.43 0.94
C VAL A 806 23.58 -23.87 0.46
N TYR A 807 24.27 -24.79 1.13
CA TYR A 807 24.21 -26.22 0.80
C TYR A 807 22.82 -26.84 1.04
N GLU A 808 22.13 -26.49 2.13
CA GLU A 808 20.75 -26.88 2.38
C GLU A 808 19.79 -26.34 1.32
N ALA A 809 19.97 -25.08 0.89
CA ALA A 809 19.18 -24.51 -0.19
C ALA A 809 19.42 -25.25 -1.51
N LEU A 810 20.65 -25.65 -1.81
CA LEU A 810 20.97 -26.50 -2.96
C LEU A 810 20.32 -27.90 -2.87
N LEU A 811 20.24 -28.50 -1.67
CA LEU A 811 19.48 -29.75 -1.45
C LEU A 811 17.98 -29.55 -1.70
N ALA A 812 17.42 -28.41 -1.30
CA ALA A 812 16.03 -28.07 -1.55
C ALA A 812 15.74 -27.85 -3.05
N LEU A 813 16.66 -27.19 -3.77
CA LEU A 813 16.57 -27.05 -5.24
C LEU A 813 16.68 -28.41 -5.94
N LYS A 814 17.61 -29.26 -5.47
CA LYS A 814 17.72 -30.65 -5.94
C LYS A 814 16.40 -31.41 -5.75
N PHE A 815 15.78 -31.27 -4.58
CA PHE A 815 14.47 -31.86 -4.32
C PHE A 815 13.42 -31.32 -5.29
N LEU A 816 13.27 -29.99 -5.42
CA LEU A 816 12.30 -29.38 -6.35
C LEU A 816 12.49 -29.87 -7.79
N ARG A 817 13.73 -29.90 -8.30
CA ARG A 817 14.06 -30.37 -9.66
C ARG A 817 13.77 -31.86 -9.87
N GLY A 818 13.67 -32.64 -8.80
CA GLY A 818 13.33 -34.06 -8.85
C GLY A 818 11.83 -34.34 -8.79
N ARG A 819 10.97 -33.33 -8.62
CA ARG A 819 9.52 -33.50 -8.47
C ARG A 819 8.81 -33.41 -9.82
N ALA A 820 7.92 -34.36 -10.08
CA ALA A 820 7.13 -34.37 -11.31
C ALA A 820 6.12 -33.20 -11.38
N GLU A 821 5.72 -32.69 -10.22
CA GLU A 821 4.79 -31.58 -10.06
C GLU A 821 5.46 -30.20 -10.24
N VAL A 822 6.79 -30.14 -10.43
CA VAL A 822 7.54 -28.90 -10.57
C VAL A 822 8.13 -28.79 -11.98
N CYS A 823 8.07 -27.60 -12.56
CA CYS A 823 8.73 -27.28 -13.82
C CYS A 823 10.17 -26.83 -13.56
N ASN A 824 11.13 -27.69 -13.91
CA ASN A 824 12.54 -27.51 -13.56
C ASN A 824 13.18 -26.24 -14.13
N ASP A 825 12.74 -25.80 -15.31
CA ASP A 825 13.26 -24.61 -16.00
C ASP A 825 12.63 -23.31 -15.46
N ARG A 826 11.71 -23.40 -14.49
CA ARG A 826 10.91 -22.28 -13.96
C ARG A 826 10.94 -22.25 -12.44
N ILE A 827 12.14 -22.34 -11.87
CA ILE A 827 12.35 -22.23 -10.43
C ILE A 827 12.94 -20.86 -10.09
N GLY A 828 12.19 -20.08 -9.33
CA GLY A 828 12.66 -18.83 -8.73
C GLY A 828 13.13 -19.01 -7.29
N LEU A 829 13.69 -17.94 -6.74
CA LEU A 829 14.13 -17.86 -5.35
C LEU A 829 13.55 -16.61 -4.70
N ILE A 830 13.12 -16.70 -3.44
CA ILE A 830 12.73 -15.56 -2.63
C ILE A 830 13.36 -15.67 -1.24
N GLY A 831 14.03 -14.61 -0.81
CA GLY A 831 14.66 -14.54 0.51
C GLY A 831 14.09 -13.41 1.35
N HIS A 832 13.95 -13.64 2.66
CA HIS A 832 13.65 -12.62 3.66
C HIS A 832 14.79 -12.51 4.67
N SER A 833 15.26 -11.30 4.97
CA SER A 833 16.31 -11.05 5.97
C SER A 833 17.56 -11.94 5.71
N GLY A 834 18.05 -12.73 6.67
CA GLY A 834 19.18 -13.64 6.42
C GLY A 834 18.92 -14.71 5.33
N GLY A 835 17.67 -14.97 4.96
CA GLY A 835 17.29 -15.76 3.79
C GLY A 835 17.67 -15.06 2.48
N SER A 836 17.52 -13.73 2.40
CA SER A 836 18.04 -12.92 1.29
C SER A 836 19.56 -12.99 1.23
N VAL A 837 20.22 -12.98 2.40
CA VAL A 837 21.68 -13.06 2.50
C VAL A 837 22.21 -14.40 1.99
N THR A 838 21.51 -15.49 2.30
CA THR A 838 21.76 -16.81 1.72
C THR A 838 21.49 -16.82 0.21
N GLY A 839 20.37 -16.22 -0.22
CA GLY A 839 19.99 -16.15 -1.62
C GLY A 839 20.97 -15.36 -2.49
N ASN A 840 21.52 -14.25 -1.97
CA ASN A 840 22.55 -13.47 -2.64
C ASN A 840 23.79 -14.32 -2.97
N LEU A 841 24.14 -15.32 -2.14
CA LEU A 841 25.20 -16.27 -2.46
C LEU A 841 24.72 -17.32 -3.48
N LEU A 842 23.55 -17.90 -3.24
CA LEU A 842 23.00 -19.03 -4.00
C LEU A 842 22.86 -18.74 -5.51
N ILE A 843 22.37 -17.55 -5.89
CA ILE A 843 22.15 -17.19 -7.30
C ILE A 843 23.43 -17.16 -8.17
N ARG A 844 24.60 -17.15 -7.54
CA ARG A 844 25.91 -17.21 -8.24
C ARG A 844 26.45 -18.63 -8.35
N LEU A 845 25.95 -19.53 -7.50
CA LEU A 845 26.33 -20.94 -7.47
C LEU A 845 25.37 -21.82 -8.26
N ASP A 846 24.13 -21.34 -8.47
CA ASP A 846 23.10 -22.03 -9.24
C ASP A 846 22.52 -21.09 -10.33
N PRO A 847 23.16 -21.04 -11.52
CA PRO A 847 22.71 -20.19 -12.61
C PRO A 847 21.46 -20.71 -13.32
N GLU A 848 20.92 -21.90 -12.95
CA GLU A 848 19.69 -22.45 -13.52
C GLU A 848 18.42 -21.85 -12.87
N LEU A 849 18.56 -21.05 -11.81
CA LEU A 849 17.43 -20.28 -11.26
C LEU A 849 16.94 -19.26 -12.29
N ALA A 850 15.63 -19.10 -12.40
CA ALA A 850 15.03 -18.21 -13.39
C ALA A 850 14.93 -16.75 -12.90
N ALA A 851 14.78 -16.53 -11.59
CA ALA A 851 14.64 -15.20 -10.99
C ALA A 851 14.87 -15.23 -9.49
N PHE A 852 15.26 -14.09 -8.91
CA PHE A 852 15.43 -13.95 -7.46
C PHE A 852 14.80 -12.66 -6.91
N VAL A 853 14.17 -12.74 -5.75
CA VAL A 853 13.74 -11.58 -4.97
C VAL A 853 14.55 -11.51 -3.67
N SER A 854 15.21 -10.38 -3.47
CA SER A 854 16.04 -10.09 -2.29
C SER A 854 15.52 -8.86 -1.57
N ASP A 855 15.37 -8.93 -0.25
CA ASP A 855 14.97 -7.80 0.59
C ASP A 855 16.07 -7.30 1.55
N LEU A 856 17.25 -7.93 1.51
CA LEU A 856 18.39 -7.61 2.36
C LEU A 856 19.74 -7.93 1.68
N THR A 857 20.69 -7.01 1.86
CA THR A 857 22.11 -7.17 1.55
C THR A 857 22.93 -7.31 2.84
N ALA A 858 24.07 -7.99 2.81
CA ALA A 858 24.88 -8.22 4.00
C ALA A 858 26.34 -7.78 3.84
N ILE A 859 26.96 -7.46 4.99
CA ILE A 859 28.40 -7.23 5.10
C ILE A 859 29.19 -8.51 5.37
N TYR A 860 28.50 -9.63 5.64
CA TYR A 860 29.06 -10.94 5.94
C TYR A 860 30.10 -10.95 7.08
N PHE A 861 29.88 -10.08 8.08
CA PHE A 861 30.69 -9.99 9.29
C PHE A 861 29.82 -9.49 10.46
N ASN A 862 29.18 -10.42 11.16
CA ASN A 862 28.22 -10.10 12.21
C ASN A 862 28.72 -10.62 13.57
N VAL A 863 29.65 -9.86 14.15
CA VAL A 863 30.21 -10.10 15.48
C VAL A 863 29.72 -8.99 16.40
N GLY A 864 29.14 -9.35 17.54
CA GLY A 864 28.50 -8.42 18.46
C GLY A 864 29.08 -8.47 19.88
N GLU A 865 28.36 -7.84 20.81
CA GLU A 865 28.68 -7.91 22.23
C GLU A 865 28.55 -9.36 22.76
N PRO A 866 29.23 -9.71 23.87
CA PRO A 866 29.08 -11.03 24.49
C PRO A 866 27.65 -11.29 24.96
N LEU A 867 27.16 -12.52 24.75
CA LEU A 867 25.95 -13.01 25.41
C LEU A 867 26.15 -13.10 26.94
N GLU A 868 25.08 -13.07 27.71
CA GLU A 868 25.15 -13.15 29.18
C GLU A 868 25.90 -14.42 29.63
N GLY A 869 26.96 -14.24 30.43
CA GLY A 869 27.82 -15.34 30.89
C GLY A 869 28.97 -15.74 29.96
N GLN A 870 29.03 -15.21 28.74
CA GLN A 870 30.14 -15.40 27.80
C GLN A 870 31.25 -14.35 28.02
N LYS A 871 32.51 -14.74 27.84
CA LYS A 871 33.67 -13.82 27.95
C LYS A 871 33.96 -13.02 26.67
N TRP A 872 33.34 -13.39 25.56
CA TRP A 872 33.71 -12.99 24.20
C TRP A 872 32.47 -12.64 23.38
N GLY A 873 32.65 -11.85 22.31
CA GLY A 873 31.55 -11.39 21.46
C GLY A 873 30.77 -12.53 20.80
N GLN A 874 29.45 -12.33 20.68
CA GLN A 874 28.58 -13.23 19.92
C GLN A 874 29.00 -13.24 18.44
N ILE A 875 29.03 -14.41 17.84
CA ILE A 875 29.29 -14.60 16.41
C ILE A 875 28.01 -15.10 15.79
N ALA A 876 27.41 -14.34 14.88
CA ALA A 876 26.23 -14.76 14.15
C ALA A 876 26.61 -15.48 12.84
N ASP A 877 25.61 -16.13 12.27
CA ASP A 877 25.60 -16.93 11.05
C ASP A 877 26.33 -16.33 9.84
N GLU A 878 26.12 -15.04 9.59
CA GLU A 878 26.64 -14.32 8.43
C GLU A 878 28.13 -14.00 8.56
N THR A 879 28.82 -14.44 9.61
CA THR A 879 30.22 -14.11 9.83
C THR A 879 31.17 -15.02 9.05
N HIS A 880 31.82 -14.49 8.01
CA HIS A 880 32.97 -15.16 7.40
C HIS A 880 33.98 -14.14 6.85
N PRO A 881 35.25 -14.11 7.32
CA PRO A 881 36.25 -13.14 6.86
C PRO A 881 36.44 -13.05 5.35
N GLY A 882 36.35 -14.19 4.64
CA GLY A 882 36.43 -14.23 3.18
C GLY A 882 35.22 -13.59 2.50
N LEU A 883 34.00 -13.89 2.97
CA LEU A 883 32.77 -13.30 2.43
C LEU A 883 32.71 -11.80 2.75
N ALA A 884 33.16 -11.38 3.93
CA ALA A 884 33.22 -9.99 4.32
C ALA A 884 34.03 -9.14 3.32
N ARG A 885 35.13 -9.69 2.79
CA ARG A 885 35.95 -9.05 1.76
C ARG A 885 35.24 -8.94 0.42
N LEU A 886 34.37 -9.90 0.09
CA LEU A 886 33.62 -9.97 -1.16
C LEU A 886 32.25 -9.27 -1.07
N SER A 887 31.85 -8.78 0.11
CA SER A 887 30.49 -8.28 0.40
C SER A 887 29.96 -7.27 -0.61
N ALA A 888 30.76 -6.27 -1.02
CA ALA A 888 30.31 -5.30 -2.02
C ALA A 888 30.09 -5.91 -3.41
N ASN A 889 30.90 -6.89 -3.82
CA ASN A 889 30.71 -7.60 -5.09
C ASN A 889 29.48 -8.53 -5.03
N ILE A 890 29.20 -9.13 -3.86
CA ILE A 890 28.01 -9.96 -3.64
C ILE A 890 26.73 -9.11 -3.62
N ASN A 891 26.78 -7.92 -3.03
CA ASN A 891 25.65 -7.00 -2.97
C ASN A 891 25.41 -6.26 -4.28
N ASP A 892 26.34 -6.32 -5.24
CA ASP A 892 26.12 -5.87 -6.60
C ASP A 892 25.41 -6.97 -7.41
N HIS A 893 24.07 -6.92 -7.43
CA HIS A 893 23.24 -7.90 -8.15
C HIS A 893 23.44 -7.88 -9.66
N SER A 894 24.13 -6.88 -10.24
CA SER A 894 24.50 -6.92 -11.67
C SER A 894 25.54 -8.01 -12.00
N THR A 895 26.19 -8.57 -10.98
CA THR A 895 27.10 -9.71 -11.13
C THR A 895 26.38 -11.06 -11.12
N ALA A 896 25.06 -11.10 -10.88
CA ALA A 896 24.25 -12.31 -11.02
C ALA A 896 23.88 -12.56 -12.50
N SER A 897 23.79 -13.83 -12.90
CA SER A 897 23.37 -14.21 -14.26
C SER A 897 21.86 -14.20 -14.48
N ILE A 898 21.09 -13.92 -13.43
CA ILE A 898 19.63 -14.03 -13.38
C ILE A 898 19.03 -12.68 -12.99
N PRO A 899 17.78 -12.37 -13.38
CA PRO A 899 17.11 -11.15 -12.94
C PRO A 899 16.91 -11.18 -11.41
N VAL A 900 17.21 -10.05 -10.77
CA VAL A 900 17.01 -9.83 -9.33
C VAL A 900 16.08 -8.65 -9.09
N LEU A 901 15.07 -8.84 -8.25
CA LEU A 901 14.25 -7.76 -7.70
C LEU A 901 14.74 -7.42 -6.30
N GLU A 902 15.28 -6.21 -6.13
CA GLU A 902 15.53 -5.61 -4.82
C GLU A 902 14.22 -5.09 -4.23
N ALA A 903 13.64 -5.86 -3.32
CA ALA A 903 12.41 -5.50 -2.61
C ALA A 903 12.73 -4.74 -1.31
N PRO A 904 11.82 -3.87 -0.82
CA PRO A 904 11.94 -3.32 0.52
C PRO A 904 11.89 -4.42 1.59
N TYR A 905 12.67 -4.26 2.66
CA TYR A 905 12.73 -5.21 3.78
C TYR A 905 11.35 -5.66 4.26
N GLY A 906 11.15 -6.97 4.41
CA GLY A 906 9.88 -7.58 4.80
C GLY A 906 8.77 -7.45 3.74
N TYR A 907 9.13 -7.11 2.51
CA TYR A 907 8.21 -6.85 1.40
C TYR A 907 7.17 -5.78 1.74
N ALA A 908 7.61 -4.66 2.33
CA ALA A 908 6.73 -3.61 2.86
C ALA A 908 5.80 -2.94 1.81
N GLU A 909 6.08 -3.11 0.51
CA GLU A 909 5.19 -2.67 -0.59
C GLU A 909 4.04 -3.65 -0.88
N GLY A 910 3.97 -4.75 -0.14
CA GLY A 910 3.00 -5.81 -0.28
C GLY A 910 3.37 -6.85 -1.34
N PRO A 911 2.47 -7.81 -1.60
CA PRO A 911 2.76 -8.96 -2.47
C PRO A 911 2.82 -8.63 -3.97
N ALA A 912 2.19 -7.53 -4.41
CA ALA A 912 1.97 -7.26 -5.83
C ALA A 912 3.27 -7.18 -6.67
N PRO A 913 4.34 -6.46 -6.24
CA PRO A 913 5.59 -6.42 -6.99
C PRO A 913 6.26 -7.79 -7.11
N LEU A 914 6.19 -8.61 -6.05
CA LEU A 914 6.76 -9.97 -6.02
C LEU A 914 6.12 -10.84 -7.11
N PHE A 915 4.79 -10.85 -7.15
CA PHE A 915 4.04 -11.67 -8.10
C PHE A 915 4.10 -11.14 -9.52
N GLU A 916 4.14 -9.82 -9.74
CA GLU A 916 4.38 -9.27 -11.08
C GLU A 916 5.75 -9.69 -11.61
N PHE A 917 6.78 -9.67 -10.76
CA PHE A 917 8.13 -10.10 -11.11
C PHE A 917 8.19 -11.59 -11.43
N PHE A 918 7.68 -12.46 -10.55
CA PHE A 918 7.66 -13.90 -10.82
C PHE A 918 6.73 -14.29 -11.97
N ALA A 919 5.60 -13.61 -12.18
CA ALA A 919 4.77 -13.85 -13.36
C ALA A 919 5.55 -13.58 -14.66
N ARG A 920 6.33 -12.49 -14.68
CA ARG A 920 7.17 -12.13 -15.83
C ARG A 920 8.25 -13.16 -16.12
N HIS A 921 8.90 -13.69 -15.08
CA HIS A 921 10.10 -14.52 -15.24
C HIS A 921 9.87 -16.04 -15.13
N LEU A 922 8.80 -16.49 -14.45
CA LEU A 922 8.50 -17.91 -14.27
C LEU A 922 7.30 -18.37 -15.11
N ILE A 923 6.28 -17.52 -15.31
CA ILE A 923 5.05 -17.94 -15.99
C ILE A 923 5.14 -17.69 -17.50
N ALA A 924 5.76 -16.58 -17.91
CA ALA A 924 6.01 -16.17 -19.29
C ALA A 924 4.83 -16.41 -20.26
N GLU A 925 3.96 -15.41 -20.40
CA GLU A 925 3.41 -15.11 -21.72
C GLU A 925 4.52 -14.42 -22.52
N ALA A 926 4.85 -14.91 -23.71
CA ALA A 926 5.70 -14.21 -24.65
C ALA A 926 5.08 -12.83 -24.93
N VAL A 927 5.61 -11.78 -24.33
CA VAL A 927 5.35 -10.40 -24.73
C VAL A 927 6.39 -10.05 -25.77
N ASP A 928 6.01 -10.17 -27.04
CA ASP A 928 6.67 -9.52 -28.17
C ASP A 928 5.91 -8.22 -28.51
#